data_AF-A0A7D5R4S7-F1
#
_entry.id   AF-A0A7D5R4S7-F1
#
_cell.length_a   1.000
_cell.length_b   1.000
_cell.length_c   1.000
_cell.angle_alpha   90.00
_cell.angle_beta   90.00
_cell.angle_gamma   90.00
#
_symmetry.space_group_name_H-M   'P 1'
#
loop_
_entity.id
_entity.type
_entity.pdbx_description
1 polymer ?
#
loop_
_entity_poly.entity_id
_entity_poly.type
_entity_poly.pdbx_seq_one_letter_code
_entity_poly.pdbx_strand_id
1 'polypeptide(L)'
;MFKKRRGLSAIIGGVFMLIVITTAITYTTFNMNQITQLGETIAIKQTTDVEKSTEKFEVVKVSIDNNQFNMTVKNTGNIPVHLNRLWIENTTDSSWPVSRFDINYSLAPGNVTMNIGQNIGLTALDTQSYAAQLVTTRGTAEQMFLNSVGDSTVYLRLTASPSVFPTTFSTNVALEVINTGTTQLLNLQPTMLEVLPTCSSSCEYTLEQSVTPVSFDSVSPGDTAIFEWVYSFTGSNGDILEFTAGLTNDLRNDTVSVSLQTIESALNAEVAIESGGLGNQILIDDDILLFHEETDGTPSGEYQMWSGTGDGGGNGDRIQLDSEVPHFFTNNGSEPITIPAGDWNVAMMLSSEPVATGLKDQNVDMIFHFEDGVGINPDNSESDSSRDLESCGSSSFGPTPIQASADDAEQSDDGSMDLGGGSSDHELVEDNGDYQWMGYRWDVPIPSGVTVTSAYIEFEADETRNETPVDIIIGAQKIADAPAFTTSDDNVKDRWDGTISSVTDEQVQWAPSGWSNNDRGTNTRTPDLSPIIQELIDQGGWTSGNGMAFIIKDNSGGTNDNHRTAKHWDDDGESNSAHLYISWGASDSTPTYRDGLGPHNSGTYEFDGINDCFRSSNDVSDGDGNHIDSNDVSTSLWFKTDPGEITTEEMLVFWEGDGVYPLADYYKISLGEDGTGKILFEYNMDQGLTADVTCRSQNEYDDGEWYHVVATRDASSDDCRLYIKDIDGVATENTIFSNPNHPSYSVVDADGKWYVGSNQELLNYFGGWIDDVMHWNEDELSSSEADDLGRTNYGDNAYRFDLRLELTDSNGNFVETWHTEDDVGVFFADPKDGGDNDDWAYSQQNMTFTLPQKVVGDDQRLELYFDWKDSTATLESLEVDMKIDDTSMLPYPSFMQIPFPSDPFPTYYTHDKDDHFDVFAANTGTDGIFLIYQGTRINFNGTGGAYAALVDRINGTDVNEDHDSLYIPPGEIADLDFYVATDRPSTNAAGNKLIPGSYRTTIWLNGYSDQGETFSRSVPIGSIIVTD
;
A
#
# COMPACT_ATOMS: atom_id res chain seq x y z
N MET A 1 -10.32 147.70 45.32
CA MET A 1 -9.13 147.57 46.20
C MET A 1 -9.33 146.28 46.98
N PHE A 2 -8.59 145.17 46.82
CA PHE A 2 -7.42 144.83 46.00
C PHE A 2 -7.87 144.19 44.65
N LYS A 3 -7.19 144.22 43.49
CA LYS A 3 -5.78 144.00 43.06
C LYS A 3 -5.35 142.51 42.97
N LYS A 4 -5.33 142.02 41.71
CA LYS A 4 -4.37 141.09 41.09
C LYS A 4 -4.08 139.72 41.76
N ARG A 5 -4.69 138.65 41.21
CA ARG A 5 -4.05 137.42 40.66
C ARG A 5 -5.12 136.32 40.43
N ARG A 6 -5.87 136.40 39.31
CA ARG A 6 -6.78 135.32 38.86
C ARG A 6 -6.63 134.95 37.38
N GLY A 7 -6.38 135.94 36.50
CA GLY A 7 -6.11 135.67 35.07
C GLY A 7 -4.90 134.74 34.83
N LEU A 8 -3.80 134.91 35.59
CA LEU A 8 -2.63 134.04 35.41
C LEU A 8 -2.90 132.59 35.83
N SER A 9 -3.65 132.35 36.90
CA SER A 9 -4.05 130.99 37.29
C SER A 9 -5.10 130.38 36.35
N ALA A 10 -5.93 131.19 35.70
CA ALA A 10 -6.84 130.71 34.66
C ALA A 10 -6.11 130.35 33.36
N ILE A 11 -5.09 131.13 32.97
CA ILE A 11 -4.27 130.83 31.78
C ILE A 11 -3.29 129.68 32.04
N ILE A 12 -2.59 129.68 33.18
CA ILE A 12 -1.71 128.57 33.58
C ILE A 12 -2.54 127.31 33.83
N GLY A 13 -3.68 127.42 34.53
CA GLY A 13 -4.61 126.31 34.70
C GLY A 13 -5.19 125.80 33.38
N GLY A 14 -5.50 126.70 32.45
CA GLY A 14 -5.93 126.36 31.09
C GLY A 14 -4.84 125.69 30.24
N VAL A 15 -3.57 126.11 30.39
CA VAL A 15 -2.42 125.48 29.71
C VAL A 15 -2.06 124.15 30.35
N PHE A 16 -2.10 124.01 31.68
CA PHE A 16 -1.96 122.72 32.36
C PHE A 16 -3.12 121.79 32.03
N MET A 17 -4.36 122.28 31.95
CA MET A 17 -5.51 121.50 31.52
C MET A 17 -5.41 121.12 30.05
N LEU A 18 -4.90 122.00 29.18
CA LEU A 18 -4.63 121.67 27.77
C LEU A 18 -3.53 120.62 27.66
N ILE A 19 -2.43 120.73 28.42
CA ILE A 19 -1.34 119.75 28.48
C ILE A 19 -1.85 118.42 29.03
N VAL A 20 -2.65 118.41 30.10
CA VAL A 20 -3.24 117.19 30.67
C VAL A 20 -4.26 116.57 29.72
N ILE A 21 -5.03 117.37 28.98
CA ILE A 21 -5.95 116.86 27.96
C ILE A 21 -5.17 116.34 26.74
N THR A 22 -4.12 117.02 26.27
CA THR A 22 -3.33 116.52 25.14
C THR A 22 -2.47 115.33 25.53
N THR A 23 -1.93 115.22 26.75
CA THR A 23 -1.27 113.99 27.19
C THR A 23 -2.26 112.88 27.50
N ALA A 24 -3.45 113.16 28.05
CA ALA A 24 -4.49 112.14 28.22
C ALA A 24 -5.01 111.63 26.87
N ILE A 25 -5.26 112.50 25.89
CA ILE A 25 -5.62 112.13 24.51
C ILE A 25 -4.47 111.40 23.84
N THR A 26 -3.23 111.89 23.93
CA THR A 26 -2.08 111.19 23.32
C THR A 26 -1.85 109.83 23.96
N TYR A 27 -2.07 109.69 25.27
CA TYR A 27 -1.97 108.43 26.00
C TYR A 27 -3.12 107.47 25.68
N THR A 28 -4.37 107.93 25.54
CA THR A 28 -5.47 107.08 25.10
C THR A 28 -5.38 106.75 23.61
N THR A 29 -4.94 107.65 22.74
CA THR A 29 -4.64 107.34 21.32
C THR A 29 -3.44 106.40 21.20
N PHE A 30 -2.40 106.54 22.03
CA PHE A 30 -1.30 105.58 22.08
C PHE A 30 -1.79 104.21 22.54
N ASN A 31 -2.53 104.13 23.65
CA ASN A 31 -3.10 102.88 24.14
C ASN A 31 -4.12 102.27 23.15
N MET A 32 -4.93 103.08 22.46
CA MET A 32 -5.83 102.59 21.41
C MET A 32 -5.04 102.09 20.20
N ASN A 33 -3.98 102.77 19.76
CA ASN A 33 -3.10 102.24 18.72
C ASN A 33 -2.40 100.94 19.15
N GLN A 34 -1.98 100.82 20.42
CA GLN A 34 -1.40 99.59 20.96
C GLN A 34 -2.45 98.47 21.06
N ILE A 35 -3.70 98.77 21.42
CA ILE A 35 -4.82 97.81 21.45
C ILE A 35 -5.24 97.41 20.03
N THR A 36 -5.23 98.33 19.06
CA THR A 36 -5.48 98.04 17.64
C THR A 36 -4.35 97.18 17.07
N GLN A 37 -3.08 97.54 17.29
CA GLN A 37 -1.93 96.73 16.89
C GLN A 37 -1.93 95.35 17.55
N LEU A 38 -2.32 95.26 18.83
CA LEU A 38 -2.48 93.99 19.53
C LEU A 38 -3.66 93.18 18.98
N GLY A 39 -4.79 93.81 18.67
CA GLY A 39 -5.97 93.17 18.08
C GLY A 39 -5.72 92.68 16.65
N GLU A 40 -5.03 93.47 15.83
CA GLU A 40 -4.53 93.08 14.51
C GLU A 40 -3.53 91.93 14.63
N THR A 41 -2.58 92.00 15.58
CA THR A 41 -1.61 90.93 15.83
C THR A 41 -2.31 89.63 16.30
N ILE A 42 -3.30 89.71 17.19
CA ILE A 42 -4.08 88.56 17.65
C ILE A 42 -4.94 88.00 16.51
N ALA A 43 -5.60 88.82 15.71
CA ALA A 43 -6.38 88.36 14.56
C ALA A 43 -5.49 87.69 13.50
N ILE A 44 -4.36 88.31 13.14
CA ILE A 44 -3.37 87.71 12.23
C ILE A 44 -2.83 86.40 12.80
N LYS A 45 -2.49 86.35 14.10
CA LYS A 45 -2.00 85.14 14.76
C LYS A 45 -3.06 84.04 14.78
N GLN A 46 -4.30 84.35 15.13
CA GLN A 46 -5.42 83.41 15.14
C GLN A 46 -5.75 82.89 13.74
N THR A 47 -5.74 83.74 12.70
CA THR A 47 -5.87 83.30 11.31
C THR A 47 -4.68 82.44 10.88
N THR A 48 -3.45 82.80 11.25
CA THR A 48 -2.25 82.00 10.96
C THR A 48 -2.31 80.63 11.64
N ASP A 49 -2.81 80.56 12.87
CA ASP A 49 -2.92 79.30 13.63
C ASP A 49 -4.07 78.41 13.10
N VAL A 50 -5.17 78.99 12.62
CA VAL A 50 -6.23 78.24 11.90
C VAL A 50 -5.71 77.75 10.55
N GLU A 51 -5.05 78.60 9.75
CA GLU A 51 -4.42 78.18 8.49
C GLU A 51 -3.41 77.06 8.75
N LYS A 52 -2.54 77.21 9.76
CA LYS A 52 -1.57 76.19 10.16
C LYS A 52 -2.24 74.86 10.54
N SER A 53 -3.35 74.89 11.28
CA SER A 53 -4.10 73.66 11.63
C SER A 53 -4.77 72.97 10.42
N THR A 54 -4.87 73.67 9.29
CA THR A 54 -5.38 73.14 8.01
C THR A 54 -4.28 72.95 6.94
N GLU A 55 -3.03 73.31 7.25
CA GLU A 55 -1.87 73.08 6.39
C GLU A 55 -1.39 71.64 6.60
N LYS A 56 -1.58 70.79 5.57
CA LYS A 56 -1.13 69.39 5.56
C LYS A 56 -0.39 69.09 4.27
N PHE A 57 0.67 68.31 4.35
CA PHE A 57 1.38 67.74 3.21
C PHE A 57 1.99 66.41 3.63
N GLU A 58 2.32 65.58 2.65
CA GLU A 58 2.99 64.29 2.84
C GLU A 58 4.18 64.19 1.88
N VAL A 59 5.18 63.41 2.22
CA VAL A 59 6.26 63.06 1.28
C VAL A 59 5.90 61.72 0.65
N VAL A 60 5.78 61.68 -0.68
CA VAL A 60 5.28 60.50 -1.40
C VAL A 60 6.42 59.57 -1.81
N LYS A 61 7.61 60.13 -2.08
CA LYS A 61 8.81 59.40 -2.49
C LYS A 61 10.04 60.26 -2.22
N VAL A 62 11.18 59.62 -1.98
CA VAL A 62 12.50 60.25 -2.07
C VAL A 62 13.40 59.38 -2.96
N SER A 63 14.38 59.97 -3.61
CA SER A 63 15.54 59.26 -4.15
C SER A 63 16.82 60.06 -3.94
N ILE A 64 17.97 59.45 -4.21
CA ILE A 64 19.26 60.13 -4.19
C ILE A 64 19.79 60.12 -5.62
N ASP A 65 19.52 61.20 -6.34
CA ASP A 65 19.86 61.37 -7.75
C ASP A 65 21.10 62.26 -7.84
N ASN A 66 22.15 61.80 -8.53
CA ASN A 66 23.43 62.52 -8.66
C ASN A 66 24.06 62.91 -7.31
N ASN A 67 23.94 62.03 -6.31
CA ASN A 67 24.35 62.24 -4.92
C ASN A 67 23.61 63.40 -4.22
N GLN A 68 22.37 63.70 -4.62
CA GLN A 68 21.52 64.73 -4.01
C GLN A 68 20.10 64.21 -3.79
N PHE A 69 19.44 64.66 -2.73
CA PHE A 69 18.03 64.29 -2.47
C PHE A 69 17.12 64.74 -3.62
N ASN A 70 16.19 63.89 -4.02
CA ASN A 70 15.07 64.18 -4.89
C ASN A 70 13.77 63.78 -4.18
N MET A 71 13.21 64.70 -3.40
CA MET A 71 11.96 64.48 -2.67
C MET A 71 10.76 64.86 -3.55
N THR A 72 9.73 64.03 -3.49
CA THR A 72 8.42 64.25 -4.10
C THR A 72 7.39 64.47 -3.00
N VAL A 73 6.83 65.67 -2.94
CA VAL A 73 5.93 66.12 -1.86
C VAL A 73 4.55 66.41 -2.44
N LYS A 74 3.48 66.02 -1.73
CA LYS A 74 2.08 66.20 -2.12
C LYS A 74 1.34 67.02 -1.08
N ASN A 75 0.58 68.02 -1.53
CA ASN A 75 -0.25 68.84 -0.64
C ASN A 75 -1.60 68.14 -0.41
N THR A 76 -1.75 67.51 0.76
CA THR A 76 -2.98 66.86 1.23
C THR A 76 -3.95 67.81 1.94
N GLY A 77 -3.52 69.06 2.18
CA GLY A 77 -4.33 70.11 2.77
C GLY A 77 -5.17 70.88 1.74
N ASN A 78 -6.15 71.62 2.25
CA ASN A 78 -7.06 72.45 1.45
C ASN A 78 -6.50 73.86 1.14
N ILE A 79 -5.26 74.16 1.55
CA ILE A 79 -4.61 75.47 1.36
C ILE A 79 -3.20 75.32 0.75
N PRO A 80 -2.66 76.33 0.03
CA PRO A 80 -1.32 76.24 -0.54
C PRO A 80 -0.22 76.13 0.53
N VAL A 81 0.71 75.20 0.32
CA VAL A 81 1.87 74.92 1.17
C VAL A 81 3.12 75.57 0.57
N HIS A 82 3.92 76.24 1.39
CA HIS A 82 5.20 76.83 0.99
C HIS A 82 6.35 76.26 1.82
N LEU A 83 7.19 75.42 1.21
CA LEU A 83 8.35 74.78 1.84
C LEU A 83 9.52 75.76 1.81
N ASN A 84 10.06 76.13 2.99
CA ASN A 84 11.12 77.15 3.10
C ASN A 84 12.43 76.68 3.74
N ARG A 85 12.41 75.61 4.53
CA ARG A 85 13.60 75.04 5.15
C ARG A 85 13.53 73.52 5.10
N LEU A 86 14.68 72.93 4.82
CA LEU A 86 14.95 71.50 4.95
C LEU A 86 16.10 71.35 5.94
N TRP A 87 15.83 70.72 7.09
CA TRP A 87 16.85 70.28 8.02
C TRP A 87 17.19 68.83 7.71
N ILE A 88 18.48 68.51 7.74
CA ILE A 88 19.00 67.15 7.55
C ILE A 88 20.04 66.91 8.64
N GLU A 89 19.96 65.74 9.27
CA GLU A 89 20.96 65.15 10.15
C GLU A 89 21.36 63.79 9.54
N ASN A 90 22.66 63.55 9.39
CA ASN A 90 23.20 62.27 8.95
C ASN A 90 23.40 61.43 10.20
N THR A 91 22.59 60.39 10.36
CA THR A 91 22.55 59.63 11.61
C THR A 91 23.58 58.50 11.63
N THR A 92 24.14 58.12 10.46
CA THR A 92 25.26 57.18 10.35
C THR A 92 26.61 57.84 10.72
N ASP A 93 26.85 59.08 10.29
CA ASP A 93 28.08 59.83 10.58
C ASP A 93 27.88 60.86 11.70
N SER A 94 28.09 60.43 12.95
CA SER A 94 28.06 61.29 14.15
C SER A 94 29.07 62.47 14.16
N SER A 95 29.99 62.55 13.19
CA SER A 95 30.84 63.74 13.01
C SER A 95 30.21 64.83 12.13
N TRP A 96 29.10 64.51 11.45
CA TRP A 96 28.42 65.39 10.53
C TRP A 96 27.39 66.30 11.24
N PRO A 97 27.50 67.63 11.16
CA PRO A 97 26.61 68.52 11.90
C PRO A 97 25.23 68.65 11.25
N VAL A 98 24.17 68.67 12.08
CA VAL A 98 22.79 68.99 11.68
C VAL A 98 22.76 70.24 10.82
N SER A 99 22.40 70.06 9.55
CA SER A 99 22.59 71.06 8.49
C SER A 99 21.24 71.62 8.02
N ARG A 100 21.15 72.95 7.95
CA ARG A 100 19.98 73.67 7.43
C ARG A 100 20.19 74.11 6.00
N PHE A 101 19.29 73.69 5.11
CA PHE A 101 19.20 74.17 3.74
C PHE A 101 17.96 75.05 3.59
N ASP A 102 18.15 76.27 3.09
CA ASP A 102 17.05 77.17 2.76
C ASP A 102 16.55 76.83 1.35
N ILE A 103 15.27 76.47 1.23
CA ILE A 103 14.64 76.01 -0.01
C ILE A 103 13.45 76.93 -0.36
N ASN A 104 12.88 76.78 -1.56
CA ASN A 104 11.76 77.62 -2.00
C ASN A 104 10.85 76.87 -2.98
N TYR A 105 9.92 76.08 -2.45
CA TYR A 105 8.94 75.32 -3.23
C TYR A 105 7.51 75.66 -2.80
N SER A 106 6.57 75.61 -3.75
CA SER A 106 5.19 76.08 -3.56
C SER A 106 4.20 75.09 -4.16
N LEU A 107 3.35 74.50 -3.33
CA LEU A 107 2.42 73.43 -3.70
C LEU A 107 0.97 73.91 -3.53
N ALA A 108 0.21 73.94 -4.63
CA ALA A 108 -1.24 74.15 -4.57
C ALA A 108 -1.95 72.92 -3.94
N PRO A 109 -3.16 73.08 -3.37
CA PRO A 109 -3.95 71.95 -2.83
C PRO A 109 -4.08 70.80 -3.84
N GLY A 110 -3.84 69.57 -3.40
CA GLY A 110 -3.90 68.36 -4.24
C GLY A 110 -2.71 68.16 -5.20
N ASN A 111 -1.86 69.16 -5.42
CA ASN A 111 -0.72 69.02 -6.34
C ASN A 111 0.47 68.30 -5.70
N VAL A 112 1.22 67.61 -6.56
CA VAL A 112 2.52 66.99 -6.29
C VAL A 112 3.64 67.90 -6.81
N THR A 113 4.81 67.90 -6.17
CA THR A 113 6.02 68.60 -6.63
C THR A 113 7.25 67.73 -6.38
N MET A 114 8.10 67.59 -7.40
CA MET A 114 9.30 66.73 -7.44
C MET A 114 10.59 67.56 -7.44
N ASN A 115 11.76 66.92 -7.39
CA ASN A 115 13.10 67.52 -7.42
C ASN A 115 13.44 68.40 -6.20
N ILE A 116 12.69 68.27 -5.10
CA ILE A 116 12.95 69.00 -3.85
C ILE A 116 14.21 68.41 -3.20
N GLY A 117 15.23 69.24 -3.01
CA GLY A 117 16.56 68.81 -2.52
C GLY A 117 17.65 68.80 -3.59
N GLN A 118 17.30 68.83 -4.88
CA GLN A 118 18.27 68.99 -5.96
C GLN A 118 18.90 70.40 -5.94
N ASN A 119 20.16 70.50 -6.33
CA ASN A 119 20.99 71.73 -6.36
C ASN A 119 21.30 72.38 -4.99
N ILE A 120 21.11 71.68 -3.86
CA ILE A 120 21.57 72.15 -2.55
C ILE A 120 23.05 71.84 -2.33
N GLY A 121 23.69 72.47 -1.34
CA GLY A 121 25.11 72.27 -1.00
C GLY A 121 25.38 71.00 -0.21
N LEU A 122 24.87 69.85 -0.68
CA LEU A 122 24.92 68.55 -0.01
C LEU A 122 25.37 67.47 -0.99
N THR A 123 26.18 66.54 -0.47
CA THR A 123 26.45 65.24 -1.08
C THR A 123 25.79 64.19 -0.17
N ALA A 124 24.69 63.61 -0.63
CA ALA A 124 24.00 62.51 0.02
C ALA A 124 24.44 61.19 -0.61
N LEU A 125 24.46 60.12 0.18
CA LEU A 125 24.73 58.76 -0.26
C LEU A 125 23.52 57.88 0.03
N ASP A 126 23.16 57.04 -0.94
CA ASP A 126 22.23 55.92 -0.77
C ASP A 126 22.60 55.02 0.41
N THR A 127 23.90 54.75 0.56
CA THR A 127 24.53 53.97 1.64
C THR A 127 24.56 54.66 3.01
N GLN A 128 23.82 55.75 3.23
CA GLN A 128 23.76 56.46 4.52
C GLN A 128 22.33 56.83 4.95
N SER A 129 22.14 56.92 6.26
CA SER A 129 20.88 57.31 6.92
C SER A 129 20.77 58.80 7.14
N TYR A 130 19.54 59.31 6.99
CA TYR A 130 19.25 60.71 7.28
C TYR A 130 17.92 60.91 8.00
N ALA A 131 17.97 61.57 9.15
CA ALA A 131 16.79 62.19 9.75
C ALA A 131 16.57 63.55 9.08
N ALA A 132 15.41 63.76 8.47
CA ALA A 132 15.07 65.00 7.79
C ALA A 132 13.81 65.63 8.38
N GLN A 133 13.76 66.97 8.38
CA GLN A 133 12.57 67.71 8.76
C GLN A 133 12.30 68.82 7.76
N LEU A 134 11.15 68.74 7.10
CA LEU A 134 10.72 69.62 6.04
C LEU A 134 9.71 70.64 6.60
N VAL A 135 10.06 71.93 6.56
CA VAL A 135 9.36 72.98 7.32
C VAL A 135 8.78 74.06 6.41
N THR A 136 7.53 74.43 6.67
CA THR A 136 6.80 75.46 5.91
C THR A 136 7.10 76.89 6.38
N THR A 137 6.64 77.87 5.62
CA THR A 137 6.62 79.29 6.04
C THR A 137 5.71 79.54 7.25
N ARG A 138 4.59 78.81 7.39
CA ARG A 138 3.71 78.85 8.58
C ARG A 138 4.26 78.03 9.75
N GLY A 139 5.26 77.19 9.49
CA GLY A 139 5.96 76.38 10.49
C GLY A 139 5.21 75.10 10.88
N THR A 140 4.34 74.57 10.01
CA THR A 140 4.08 73.12 10.00
C THR A 140 5.37 72.43 9.56
N ALA A 141 5.63 71.25 10.11
CA ALA A 141 6.88 70.53 9.90
C ALA A 141 6.56 69.04 9.88
N GLU A 142 6.87 68.38 8.76
CA GLU A 142 6.83 66.93 8.68
C GLU A 142 8.25 66.39 8.93
N GLN A 143 8.34 65.34 9.76
CA GLN A 143 9.58 64.66 10.07
C GLN A 143 9.57 63.27 9.43
N MET A 144 10.69 62.92 8.83
CA MET A 144 10.87 61.73 8.01
C MET A 144 12.26 61.12 8.28
N PHE A 145 12.36 59.80 8.15
CA PHE A 145 13.65 59.10 8.18
C PHE A 145 13.88 58.46 6.82
N LEU A 146 15.07 58.69 6.24
CA LEU A 146 15.51 58.13 4.97
C LEU A 146 16.57 57.05 5.23
N ASN A 147 16.43 55.88 4.61
CA ASN A 147 17.36 54.75 4.74
C ASN A 147 17.65 54.41 6.22
N SER A 148 16.63 54.49 7.09
CA SER A 148 16.80 54.33 8.53
C SER A 148 15.47 54.32 9.28
N VAL A 149 15.53 53.91 10.54
CA VAL A 149 14.46 53.98 11.54
C VAL A 149 15.05 54.49 12.86
N GLY A 150 14.29 55.30 13.61
CA GLY A 150 14.78 55.95 14.83
C GLY A 150 14.78 55.03 16.07
N ASP A 151 15.34 55.52 17.18
CA ASP A 151 15.55 54.83 18.48
C ASP A 151 14.38 53.99 19.02
N SER A 152 13.15 54.26 18.57
CA SER A 152 12.03 53.33 18.67
C SER A 152 11.00 53.62 17.57
N THR A 153 10.27 52.57 17.16
CA THR A 153 9.05 52.55 16.30
C THR A 153 9.12 52.00 14.87
N VAL A 154 9.85 50.89 14.66
CA VAL A 154 9.32 49.80 13.80
C VAL A 154 9.32 48.48 14.53
N TYR A 155 8.34 47.63 14.21
CA TYR A 155 8.39 46.20 14.50
C TYR A 155 8.87 45.47 13.25
N LEU A 156 9.93 44.67 13.40
CA LEU A 156 10.46 43.81 12.35
C LEU A 156 10.03 42.38 12.64
N ARG A 157 9.70 41.62 11.60
CA ARG A 157 9.49 40.17 11.69
C ARG A 157 10.02 39.52 10.40
N LEU A 158 10.91 38.56 10.56
CA LEU A 158 11.33 37.69 9.46
C LEU A 158 10.52 36.40 9.54
N THR A 159 10.02 35.94 8.40
CA THR A 159 9.34 34.66 8.24
C THR A 159 9.94 33.94 7.05
N ALA A 160 9.83 32.62 7.03
CA ALA A 160 10.08 31.80 5.85
C ALA A 160 8.86 30.90 5.64
N SER A 161 8.44 30.72 4.38
CA SER A 161 7.31 29.88 4.03
C SER A 161 7.61 29.14 2.71
N PRO A 162 7.73 27.80 2.74
CA PRO A 162 7.96 26.96 3.93
C PRO A 162 9.20 27.38 4.75
N SER A 163 9.16 27.31 6.08
CA SER A 163 10.37 27.48 6.92
C SER A 163 11.23 26.22 7.00
N VAL A 164 10.66 25.07 6.65
CA VAL A 164 11.26 23.73 6.67
C VAL A 164 10.77 23.05 5.38
N PHE A 165 11.66 22.61 4.48
CA PHE A 165 11.28 22.07 3.15
C PHE A 165 12.30 21.07 2.55
N PRO A 166 11.91 20.22 1.57
CA PRO A 166 12.82 19.29 0.90
C PRO A 166 13.96 19.97 0.17
N THR A 167 15.06 19.24 -0.05
CA THR A 167 16.25 19.76 -0.75
C THR A 167 16.03 20.23 -2.20
N THR A 168 14.90 19.89 -2.81
CA THR A 168 14.50 20.29 -4.17
C THR A 168 13.55 21.50 -4.20
N PHE A 169 13.03 21.95 -3.06
CA PHE A 169 12.00 22.98 -2.98
C PHE A 169 12.59 24.39 -2.78
N SER A 170 11.74 25.39 -3.03
CA SER A 170 12.05 26.81 -2.84
C SER A 170 11.21 27.40 -1.71
N THR A 171 11.83 28.15 -0.81
CA THR A 171 11.13 28.94 0.22
C THR A 171 11.04 30.41 -0.15
N ASN A 172 9.95 31.07 0.24
CA ASN A 172 9.87 32.52 0.30
C ASN A 172 10.26 32.99 1.72
N VAL A 173 11.42 33.64 1.84
CA VAL A 173 11.83 34.37 3.04
C VAL A 173 11.28 35.79 2.94
N ALA A 174 10.40 36.18 3.85
CA ALA A 174 9.72 37.47 3.85
C ALA A 174 10.05 38.29 5.12
N LEU A 175 10.58 39.51 4.94
CA LEU A 175 10.77 40.49 6.01
C LEU A 175 9.59 41.46 6.05
N GLU A 176 8.74 41.33 7.07
CA GLU A 176 7.71 42.31 7.43
C GLU A 176 8.33 43.48 8.22
N VAL A 177 7.98 44.70 7.83
CA VAL A 177 8.42 45.95 8.48
C VAL A 177 7.19 46.82 8.76
N ILE A 178 6.70 46.76 10.00
CA ILE A 178 5.52 47.52 10.44
C ILE A 178 5.99 48.85 11.05
N ASN A 179 5.53 49.98 10.50
CA ASN A 179 5.78 51.30 11.06
C ASN A 179 4.87 51.55 12.27
N THR A 180 5.34 51.18 13.45
CA THR A 180 4.63 51.37 14.74
C THR A 180 4.73 52.81 15.28
N GLY A 181 5.11 53.77 14.44
CA GLY A 181 5.57 55.10 14.84
C GLY A 181 4.58 56.23 14.71
N THR A 182 5.16 57.44 14.64
CA THR A 182 4.43 58.71 14.43
C THR A 182 5.00 59.54 13.28
N THR A 183 6.01 59.00 12.60
CA THR A 183 6.75 59.65 11.51
C THR A 183 6.80 58.72 10.29
N GLN A 184 6.84 59.30 9.10
CA GLN A 184 6.93 58.54 7.87
C GLN A 184 8.35 57.99 7.64
N LEU A 185 8.44 56.75 7.16
CA LEU A 185 9.69 56.10 6.78
C LEU A 185 9.79 56.09 5.26
N LEU A 186 10.98 56.36 4.73
CA LEU A 186 11.20 56.58 3.30
C LEU A 186 12.45 55.81 2.86
N ASN A 187 12.40 55.25 1.66
CA ASN A 187 13.46 54.43 1.07
C ASN A 187 13.92 53.34 2.03
N LEU A 188 12.96 52.58 2.56
CA LEU A 188 13.28 51.38 3.31
C LEU A 188 13.87 50.35 2.34
N GLN A 189 15.08 49.92 2.64
CA GLN A 189 15.79 48.83 1.98
C GLN A 189 16.16 47.81 3.06
N PRO A 190 15.98 46.51 2.82
CA PRO A 190 16.40 45.50 3.75
C PRO A 190 17.92 45.29 3.66
N THR A 191 18.46 44.55 4.62
CA THR A 191 19.77 43.92 4.51
C THR A 191 19.64 42.45 4.89
N MET A 192 20.42 41.60 4.24
CA MET A 192 20.58 40.18 4.56
C MET A 192 22.02 40.01 5.05
N LEU A 193 22.20 39.63 6.31
CA LEU A 193 23.51 39.41 6.93
C LEU A 193 24.05 38.01 6.59
N GLU A 194 25.30 37.73 6.98
CA GLU A 194 25.98 36.47 6.66
C GLU A 194 25.16 35.25 7.10
N VAL A 195 24.68 34.49 6.12
CA VAL A 195 23.94 33.25 6.31
C VAL A 195 24.94 32.15 6.66
N LEU A 196 24.85 31.60 7.87
CA LEU A 196 25.79 30.60 8.38
C LEU A 196 25.14 29.21 8.41
N PRO A 197 25.45 28.32 7.45
CA PRO A 197 25.04 26.92 7.51
C PRO A 197 25.66 26.21 8.71
N THR A 198 24.82 25.51 9.47
CA THR A 198 25.21 24.59 10.55
C THR A 198 24.83 23.18 10.10
N CYS A 199 25.77 22.49 9.48
CA CYS A 199 25.53 21.25 8.74
C CYS A 199 26.45 20.10 9.18
N SER A 200 25.94 18.88 9.03
CA SER A 200 26.50 17.62 9.51
C SER A 200 27.63 17.06 8.64
N SER A 201 27.50 17.17 7.32
CA SER A 201 28.42 16.57 6.34
C SER A 201 28.86 17.56 5.25
N SER A 202 27.91 18.10 4.48
CA SER A 202 28.06 19.22 3.55
C SER A 202 26.69 19.70 3.06
N CYS A 203 26.53 21.00 2.85
CA CYS A 203 25.27 21.62 2.41
C CYS A 203 25.56 22.89 1.58
N GLU A 204 24.70 23.23 0.61
CA GLU A 204 24.81 24.40 -0.26
C GLU A 204 23.44 25.07 -0.47
N TYR A 205 23.39 26.40 -0.50
CA TYR A 205 22.16 27.18 -0.72
C TYR A 205 22.30 28.14 -1.90
N THR A 206 21.19 28.35 -2.63
CA THR A 206 21.14 29.24 -3.80
C THR A 206 20.03 30.27 -3.64
N LEU A 207 20.30 31.50 -4.07
CA LEU A 207 19.31 32.58 -4.17
C LEU A 207 18.66 32.50 -5.56
N GLU A 208 17.44 31.94 -5.63
CA GLU A 208 16.67 31.82 -6.87
C GLU A 208 16.09 33.17 -7.31
N GLN A 209 15.53 33.94 -6.36
CA GLN A 209 14.98 35.27 -6.61
C GLN A 209 15.48 36.29 -5.58
N SER A 210 16.21 37.30 -6.07
CA SER A 210 16.61 38.46 -5.29
C SER A 210 15.42 39.26 -4.75
N VAL A 211 15.64 39.95 -3.62
CA VAL A 211 14.63 40.74 -2.92
C VAL A 211 13.65 41.51 -3.81
N THR A 212 12.37 41.23 -3.62
CA THR A 212 11.25 41.80 -4.37
C THR A 212 10.21 42.35 -3.37
N PRO A 213 9.76 43.62 -3.49
CA PRO A 213 10.40 44.71 -4.23
C PRO A 213 11.69 45.16 -3.55
N VAL A 214 12.69 45.61 -4.32
CA VAL A 214 14.03 45.98 -3.80
C VAL A 214 14.05 47.14 -2.78
N SER A 215 12.99 47.95 -2.70
CA SER A 215 12.87 49.10 -1.81
C SER A 215 11.43 49.60 -1.73
N PHE A 216 10.97 50.07 -0.56
CA PHE A 216 9.73 50.84 -0.44
C PHE A 216 10.03 52.34 -0.41
N ASP A 217 9.41 53.07 -1.35
CA ASP A 217 9.51 54.55 -1.44
C ASP A 217 9.00 55.25 -0.18
N SER A 218 7.94 54.71 0.43
CA SER A 218 7.34 55.25 1.66
C SER A 218 6.52 54.21 2.42
N VAL A 219 6.56 54.27 3.76
CA VAL A 219 5.68 53.54 4.68
C VAL A 219 5.16 54.50 5.76
N SER A 220 3.84 54.67 5.84
CA SER A 220 3.20 55.58 6.80
C SER A 220 3.06 54.94 8.19
N PRO A 221 2.85 55.72 9.26
CA PRO A 221 2.47 55.18 10.56
C PRO A 221 1.25 54.26 10.47
N GLY A 222 1.41 53.00 10.89
CA GLY A 222 0.40 51.94 10.80
C GLY A 222 0.46 51.07 9.54
N ASP A 223 1.26 51.44 8.53
CA ASP A 223 1.45 50.62 7.31
C ASP A 223 2.56 49.56 7.52
N THR A 224 2.51 48.52 6.69
CA THR A 224 3.50 47.44 6.60
C THR A 224 4.19 47.45 5.23
N ALA A 225 5.52 47.33 5.20
CA ALA A 225 6.26 46.90 4.02
C ALA A 225 6.64 45.42 4.16
N ILE A 226 6.71 44.70 3.03
CA ILE A 226 7.09 43.28 2.98
C ILE A 226 8.14 43.12 1.87
N PHE A 227 9.28 42.52 2.22
CA PHE A 227 10.40 42.24 1.30
C PHE A 227 10.58 40.73 1.16
N GLU A 228 10.51 40.20 -0.06
CA GLU A 228 10.49 38.76 -0.33
C GLU A 228 11.73 38.30 -1.11
N TRP A 229 12.40 37.25 -0.64
CA TRP A 229 13.50 36.57 -1.32
C TRP A 229 13.12 35.10 -1.54
N VAL A 230 13.46 34.51 -2.69
CA VAL A 230 13.29 33.06 -2.90
C VAL A 230 14.64 32.36 -2.82
N TYR A 231 14.74 31.35 -1.96
CA TYR A 231 15.94 30.55 -1.74
C TYR A 231 15.64 29.05 -1.93
N SER A 232 16.59 28.33 -2.52
CA SER A 232 16.70 26.87 -2.48
C SER A 232 17.84 26.46 -1.55
N PHE A 233 17.71 25.33 -0.87
CA PHE A 233 18.71 24.84 0.09
C PHE A 233 18.84 23.33 0.00
N THR A 234 20.07 22.86 -0.19
CA THR A 234 20.45 21.44 -0.26
C THR A 234 21.33 21.10 0.93
N GLY A 235 20.99 20.04 1.65
CA GLY A 235 21.68 19.64 2.88
C GLY A 235 21.16 18.29 3.38
N SER A 236 21.76 17.77 4.44
CA SER A 236 21.28 16.55 5.10
C SER A 236 20.06 16.85 5.99
N ASN A 237 19.36 15.81 6.41
CA ASN A 237 18.30 15.92 7.41
C ASN A 237 18.84 16.47 8.75
N GLY A 238 18.23 17.55 9.23
CA GLY A 238 18.64 18.31 10.42
C GLY A 238 19.72 19.38 10.17
N ASP A 239 20.18 19.57 8.94
CA ASP A 239 21.08 20.69 8.61
C ASP A 239 20.31 22.03 8.64
N ILE A 240 20.85 23.05 9.32
CA ILE A 240 20.16 24.33 9.58
C ILE A 240 20.87 25.49 8.89
N LEU A 241 20.09 26.44 8.36
CA LEU A 241 20.57 27.62 7.66
C LEU A 241 19.89 28.88 8.22
N GLU A 242 20.57 29.63 9.09
CA GLU A 242 20.01 30.85 9.71
C GLU A 242 20.15 32.07 8.80
N PHE A 243 19.01 32.63 8.40
CA PHE A 243 18.90 33.93 7.72
C PHE A 243 18.69 35.01 8.77
N THR A 244 19.59 35.99 8.82
CA THR A 244 19.42 37.17 9.68
C THR A 244 19.20 38.40 8.82
N ALA A 245 18.00 38.95 8.86
CA ALA A 245 17.61 40.17 8.14
C ALA A 245 17.59 41.39 9.06
N GLY A 246 17.63 42.57 8.45
CA GLY A 246 17.40 43.84 9.12
C GLY A 246 17.07 44.93 8.12
N LEU A 247 17.11 46.18 8.55
CA LEU A 247 17.05 47.34 7.65
C LEU A 247 18.45 47.88 7.38
N THR A 248 18.71 48.24 6.12
CA THR A 248 19.96 48.90 5.72
C THR A 248 20.08 50.22 6.48
N ASN A 249 21.14 50.33 7.29
CA ASN A 249 21.43 51.46 8.19
C ASN A 249 20.32 51.76 9.24
N ASP A 250 19.76 50.73 9.87
CA ASP A 250 19.00 50.87 11.13
C ASP A 250 19.89 51.49 12.24
N LEU A 251 19.43 52.53 12.94
CA LEU A 251 20.19 53.15 14.04
C LEU A 251 20.30 52.28 15.29
N ARG A 252 19.33 51.39 15.49
CA ARG A 252 19.28 50.44 16.60
C ARG A 252 20.17 49.23 16.33
N ASN A 253 20.42 48.94 15.04
CA ASN A 253 20.94 47.67 14.53
C ASN A 253 20.00 46.49 14.87
N ASP A 254 18.69 46.73 14.88
CA ASP A 254 17.70 45.67 15.12
C ASP A 254 17.71 44.68 13.94
N THR A 255 18.01 43.43 14.25
CA THR A 255 18.02 42.31 13.32
C THR A 255 17.03 41.24 13.77
N VAL A 256 16.38 40.59 12.82
CA VAL A 256 15.46 39.47 13.03
C VAL A 256 15.94 38.27 12.23
N SER A 257 15.91 37.09 12.85
CA SER A 257 16.44 35.86 12.26
C SER A 257 15.33 34.83 12.06
N VAL A 258 15.46 34.02 11.02
CA VAL A 258 14.67 32.81 10.78
C VAL A 258 15.63 31.69 10.37
N SER A 259 15.48 30.53 11.00
CA SER A 259 16.17 29.30 10.60
C SER A 259 15.38 28.64 9.47
N LEU A 260 16.05 28.29 8.38
CA LEU A 260 15.59 27.21 7.50
C LEU A 260 16.20 25.90 7.98
N GLN A 261 15.52 24.78 7.70
CA GLN A 261 16.03 23.44 8.01
C GLN A 261 15.83 22.52 6.79
N THR A 262 16.89 21.80 6.41
CA THR A 262 16.86 20.67 5.45
C THR A 262 16.82 19.31 6.15
N ILE A 263 16.46 18.32 5.33
CA ILE A 263 15.46 17.27 5.56
C ILE A 263 15.11 16.79 4.13
N GLU A 264 14.66 15.56 3.99
CA GLU A 264 14.34 14.92 2.70
C GLU A 264 12.91 15.18 2.17
N SER A 265 12.21 16.30 2.49
CA SER A 265 10.87 16.12 3.12
C SER A 265 9.60 17.10 2.93
N ALA A 266 8.31 16.61 2.69
CA ALA A 266 6.78 16.92 2.97
C ALA A 266 5.66 16.67 4.28
N LEU A 267 5.49 16.69 5.73
CA LEU A 267 5.98 16.75 7.28
C LEU A 267 5.95 18.11 8.07
N ASN A 268 7.05 18.44 8.78
CA ASN A 268 7.28 19.56 9.71
C ASN A 268 7.16 20.98 9.11
N ALA A 269 6.32 21.20 8.10
CA ALA A 269 5.88 22.50 7.64
C ALA A 269 4.32 22.53 7.62
N GLU A 270 3.66 23.47 6.93
CA GLU A 270 2.32 24.00 7.27
C GLU A 270 1.16 23.88 6.16
N VAL A 271 0.68 22.68 5.63
CA VAL A 271 -0.45 22.52 4.59
C VAL A 271 -2.00 22.49 4.91
N ALA A 272 -2.66 21.34 5.15
CA ALA A 272 -4.05 20.96 4.68
C ALA A 272 -5.13 20.78 5.78
N ILE A 273 -6.34 21.35 5.59
CA ILE A 273 -6.96 22.30 6.53
C ILE A 273 -8.43 22.06 6.97
N GLU A 274 -8.79 21.00 7.71
CA GLU A 274 -10.15 20.45 7.48
C GLU A 274 -10.96 19.78 8.70
N SER A 275 -11.90 18.76 8.64
CA SER A 275 -13.20 18.72 9.45
C SER A 275 -13.76 17.52 10.29
N GLY A 276 -14.23 17.82 11.51
CA GLY A 276 -15.21 17.05 12.33
C GLY A 276 -16.56 16.61 11.70
N GLY A 277 -17.06 15.42 12.06
CA GLY A 277 -18.48 14.99 11.90
C GLY A 277 -18.85 13.54 12.34
N LEU A 278 -19.57 13.35 13.47
CA LEU A 278 -19.85 12.03 14.09
C LEU A 278 -21.23 11.40 13.79
N GLY A 279 -21.26 10.09 13.48
CA GLY A 279 -22.49 9.28 13.26
C GLY A 279 -23.03 8.49 14.48
N ASN A 280 -23.79 7.41 14.25
CA ASN A 280 -24.14 6.39 15.27
C ASN A 280 -24.67 5.07 14.65
N GLN A 281 -23.99 3.95 14.89
CA GLN A 281 -24.47 2.60 14.51
C GLN A 281 -25.66 2.12 15.37
N ILE A 282 -26.59 1.38 14.73
CA ILE A 282 -27.47 0.28 15.22
C ILE A 282 -28.67 0.20 14.26
N LEU A 283 -28.63 -0.78 13.34
CA LEU A 283 -29.75 -1.52 12.74
C LEU A 283 -29.15 -2.71 11.98
N ILE A 284 -29.93 -3.77 11.75
CA ILE A 284 -29.43 -5.12 11.45
C ILE A 284 -30.31 -5.78 10.38
N ASP A 285 -29.68 -6.57 9.52
CA ASP A 285 -30.11 -7.82 8.86
C ASP A 285 -29.49 -7.83 7.45
N ASP A 286 -28.95 -8.99 7.06
CA ASP A 286 -28.23 -9.21 5.80
C ASP A 286 -29.18 -9.18 4.58
N ASP A 287 -28.66 -9.36 3.36
CA ASP A 287 -29.38 -9.23 2.06
C ASP A 287 -29.78 -7.79 1.64
N ILE A 288 -29.18 -6.71 2.20
CA ILE A 288 -29.67 -5.33 1.97
C ILE A 288 -28.59 -4.27 1.79
N LEU A 289 -28.27 -3.95 0.52
CA LEU A 289 -27.59 -2.72 0.14
C LEU A 289 -28.44 -1.49 0.51
N LEU A 290 -27.99 -0.72 1.51
CA LEU A 290 -28.62 0.51 1.97
C LEU A 290 -27.75 1.73 1.65
N PHE A 291 -28.13 2.48 0.61
CA PHE A 291 -27.63 3.83 0.41
C PHE A 291 -28.11 4.76 1.54
N HIS A 292 -27.28 5.74 1.89
CA HIS A 292 -27.53 6.68 3.00
C HIS A 292 -28.76 7.59 2.74
N GLU A 293 -29.22 8.32 3.76
CA GLU A 293 -30.21 9.40 3.58
C GLU A 293 -29.63 10.50 2.69
N GLU A 294 -30.39 10.91 1.67
CA GLU A 294 -29.97 11.76 0.54
C GLU A 294 -29.25 13.04 0.98
N THR A 295 -27.97 13.20 0.60
CA THR A 295 -27.12 14.29 1.10
C THR A 295 -27.27 15.58 0.29
N ASP A 296 -28.05 16.54 0.82
CA ASP A 296 -28.13 17.93 0.33
C ASP A 296 -26.82 18.70 0.61
N GLY A 297 -25.72 18.35 -0.09
CA GLY A 297 -24.37 18.83 0.26
C GLY A 297 -23.34 19.10 -0.84
N THR A 298 -23.48 18.54 -2.06
CA THR A 298 -22.38 18.59 -3.06
C THR A 298 -21.98 20.02 -3.46
N PRO A 299 -20.68 20.30 -3.77
CA PRO A 299 -20.23 21.65 -4.12
C PRO A 299 -21.00 22.27 -5.32
N SER A 300 -21.74 23.34 -5.02
CA SER A 300 -22.70 24.03 -5.92
C SER A 300 -24.05 23.34 -6.13
N GLY A 301 -24.26 22.10 -5.66
CA GLY A 301 -25.51 21.35 -5.81
C GLY A 301 -25.76 20.82 -7.24
N GLU A 302 -24.74 20.77 -8.09
CA GLU A 302 -24.85 20.42 -9.51
C GLU A 302 -24.59 18.92 -9.82
N TYR A 303 -24.09 18.15 -8.84
CA TYR A 303 -23.58 16.77 -9.04
C TYR A 303 -24.00 15.78 -7.93
N GLN A 304 -25.14 15.99 -7.29
CA GLN A 304 -25.77 14.99 -6.39
C GLN A 304 -26.11 13.73 -7.22
N MET A 305 -25.86 12.53 -6.68
CA MET A 305 -26.16 11.25 -7.37
C MET A 305 -27.18 10.41 -6.59
N TRP A 306 -28.17 9.86 -7.31
CA TRP A 306 -29.35 9.17 -6.79
C TRP A 306 -29.40 7.71 -7.25
N SER A 307 -29.70 6.77 -6.35
CA SER A 307 -29.90 5.35 -6.68
C SER A 307 -31.31 5.09 -7.23
N GLY A 308 -31.44 4.19 -8.22
CA GLY A 308 -32.68 3.52 -8.64
C GLY A 308 -33.78 4.37 -9.30
N THR A 309 -34.07 5.57 -8.80
CA THR A 309 -35.04 6.50 -9.41
C THR A 309 -34.52 7.93 -9.43
N GLY A 310 -34.53 8.54 -10.62
CA GLY A 310 -33.81 9.78 -10.91
C GLY A 310 -34.26 11.07 -10.21
N ASP A 311 -35.09 11.05 -9.16
CA ASP A 311 -35.39 12.22 -8.31
C ASP A 311 -35.39 11.89 -6.79
N GLY A 312 -34.93 10.69 -6.41
CA GLY A 312 -34.78 10.27 -5.01
C GLY A 312 -36.07 9.91 -4.28
N GLY A 313 -36.02 8.82 -3.50
CA GLY A 313 -36.94 8.62 -2.38
C GLY A 313 -36.54 9.49 -1.18
N GLY A 314 -37.45 9.71 -0.23
CA GLY A 314 -37.08 10.35 1.05
C GLY A 314 -36.14 9.49 1.93
N ASN A 315 -35.96 8.24 1.52
CA ASN A 315 -34.85 7.34 1.81
C ASN A 315 -34.40 6.86 0.41
N GLY A 316 -33.09 6.68 0.16
CA GLY A 316 -32.59 6.20 -1.14
C GLY A 316 -33.22 4.86 -1.54
N ASP A 317 -33.35 4.61 -2.85
CA ASP A 317 -33.95 3.37 -3.35
C ASP A 317 -33.03 2.17 -3.10
N ARG A 318 -33.64 1.05 -2.68
CA ARG A 318 -32.95 -0.22 -2.41
C ARG A 318 -32.78 -1.00 -3.71
N ILE A 319 -31.55 -1.04 -4.23
CA ILE A 319 -31.21 -1.90 -5.36
C ILE A 319 -30.92 -3.30 -4.82
N GLN A 320 -31.64 -4.29 -5.33
CA GLN A 320 -31.43 -5.71 -5.02
C GLN A 320 -30.58 -6.32 -6.13
N LEU A 321 -29.30 -6.60 -5.82
CA LEU A 321 -28.27 -7.00 -6.79
C LEU A 321 -28.61 -8.31 -7.54
N ASP A 322 -29.43 -9.17 -6.93
CA ASP A 322 -29.97 -10.41 -7.51
C ASP A 322 -31.06 -10.19 -8.58
N SER A 323 -31.54 -8.94 -8.75
CA SER A 323 -32.75 -8.66 -9.54
C SER A 323 -32.73 -7.39 -10.39
N GLU A 324 -31.81 -6.45 -10.14
CA GLU A 324 -31.69 -5.19 -10.89
C GLU A 324 -30.22 -4.73 -11.01
N VAL A 325 -29.84 -4.28 -12.21
CA VAL A 325 -28.48 -3.79 -12.52
C VAL A 325 -28.20 -2.50 -11.71
N PRO A 326 -27.08 -2.41 -10.96
CA PRO A 326 -26.71 -1.20 -10.22
C PRO A 326 -26.60 0.02 -11.14
N HIS A 327 -27.39 1.06 -10.86
CA HIS A 327 -27.38 2.29 -11.65
C HIS A 327 -27.63 3.56 -10.85
N PHE A 328 -27.02 4.67 -11.29
CA PHE A 328 -26.87 5.90 -10.51
C PHE A 328 -27.07 7.17 -11.35
N PHE A 329 -28.06 8.02 -11.02
CA PHE A 329 -28.43 9.24 -11.76
C PHE A 329 -27.84 10.52 -11.16
N THR A 330 -27.35 11.48 -11.97
CA THR A 330 -27.09 12.85 -11.46
C THR A 330 -28.37 13.66 -11.27
N ASN A 331 -28.34 14.68 -10.41
CA ASN A 331 -29.44 15.64 -10.23
C ASN A 331 -29.88 16.31 -11.56
N ASN A 332 -31.15 16.73 -11.62
CA ASN A 332 -31.77 17.39 -12.77
C ASN A 332 -31.22 18.83 -12.93
N GLY A 333 -30.30 19.03 -13.86
CA GLY A 333 -29.68 20.34 -14.12
C GLY A 333 -30.69 21.39 -14.57
N SER A 334 -30.78 22.52 -13.85
CA SER A 334 -31.74 23.60 -14.17
C SER A 334 -31.25 24.63 -15.21
N GLU A 335 -29.97 24.54 -15.60
CA GLU A 335 -29.31 25.26 -16.69
C GLU A 335 -28.25 24.30 -17.30
N PRO A 336 -27.82 24.45 -18.57
CA PRO A 336 -26.91 23.48 -19.20
C PRO A 336 -25.48 23.49 -18.64
N ILE A 337 -25.03 22.34 -18.14
CA ILE A 337 -23.71 22.13 -17.52
C ILE A 337 -22.68 21.68 -18.57
N THR A 338 -21.43 22.13 -18.46
CA THR A 338 -20.33 21.74 -19.36
C THR A 338 -19.22 21.04 -18.57
N ILE A 339 -19.07 19.74 -18.80
CA ILE A 339 -18.08 18.89 -18.15
C ILE A 339 -16.78 18.92 -18.99
N PRO A 340 -15.60 19.19 -18.39
CA PRO A 340 -14.34 19.30 -19.11
C PRO A 340 -13.90 17.97 -19.77
N ALA A 341 -12.96 18.06 -20.72
CA ALA A 341 -12.23 16.90 -21.21
C ALA A 341 -11.07 16.58 -20.26
N GLY A 342 -10.79 15.29 -20.06
CA GLY A 342 -9.65 14.83 -19.27
C GLY A 342 -9.83 13.40 -18.79
N ASP A 343 -8.90 12.97 -17.94
CA ASP A 343 -8.85 11.62 -17.38
C ASP A 343 -9.76 11.52 -16.16
N TRP A 344 -10.75 10.62 -16.23
CA TRP A 344 -11.60 10.25 -15.12
C TRP A 344 -10.95 9.08 -14.38
N ASN A 345 -10.88 9.17 -13.05
CA ASN A 345 -10.40 8.07 -12.21
C ASN A 345 -11.60 7.40 -11.54
N VAL A 346 -11.60 6.07 -11.49
CA VAL A 346 -12.58 5.26 -10.77
C VAL A 346 -11.81 4.32 -9.86
N ALA A 347 -12.14 4.31 -8.58
CA ALA A 347 -11.69 3.30 -7.63
C ALA A 347 -12.92 2.57 -7.11
N MET A 348 -12.89 1.25 -7.07
CA MET A 348 -13.98 0.42 -6.57
C MET A 348 -13.42 -0.56 -5.55
N MET A 349 -14.12 -0.67 -4.43
CA MET A 349 -13.94 -1.69 -3.41
C MET A 349 -15.06 -2.71 -3.57
N LEU A 350 -14.69 -3.98 -3.64
CA LEU A 350 -15.60 -5.08 -3.91
C LEU A 350 -15.39 -6.13 -2.82
N SER A 351 -16.45 -6.48 -2.10
CA SER A 351 -16.39 -7.48 -1.03
C SER A 351 -16.35 -8.87 -1.67
N SER A 352 -15.20 -9.53 -1.61
CA SER A 352 -15.07 -10.93 -2.05
C SER A 352 -15.27 -11.82 -0.83
N GLU A 353 -16.48 -12.40 -0.73
CA GLU A 353 -16.74 -13.53 0.17
C GLU A 353 -15.71 -14.65 -0.13
N PRO A 354 -14.85 -15.07 0.82
CA PRO A 354 -13.78 -16.03 0.51
C PRO A 354 -14.32 -17.42 0.18
N VAL A 355 -15.43 -17.78 0.84
CA VAL A 355 -16.29 -18.93 0.57
C VAL A 355 -17.73 -18.51 0.93
N ALA A 356 -18.74 -19.07 0.26
CA ALA A 356 -20.14 -18.78 0.55
C ALA A 356 -20.49 -18.97 2.04
N THR A 357 -21.36 -18.10 2.60
CA THR A 357 -21.67 -18.02 4.05
C THR A 357 -21.96 -19.35 4.76
N GLY A 358 -22.56 -20.34 4.09
CA GLY A 358 -22.82 -21.67 4.67
C GLY A 358 -21.56 -22.48 5.02
N LEU A 359 -20.41 -22.17 4.43
CA LEU A 359 -19.16 -22.91 4.55
C LEU A 359 -18.15 -22.29 5.54
N LYS A 360 -18.39 -21.06 6.03
CA LYS A 360 -17.40 -20.29 6.80
C LYS A 360 -17.12 -20.79 8.22
N ASP A 361 -18.10 -21.43 8.88
CA ASP A 361 -18.02 -21.93 10.26
C ASP A 361 -17.65 -23.44 10.36
N GLN A 362 -17.45 -24.13 9.23
CA GLN A 362 -17.52 -25.60 9.10
C GLN A 362 -16.15 -26.32 9.24
N ASN A 363 -15.40 -26.08 10.33
CA ASN A 363 -14.15 -26.80 10.67
C ASN A 363 -13.22 -27.12 9.47
N VAL A 364 -12.90 -26.11 8.65
CA VAL A 364 -12.22 -26.33 7.36
C VAL A 364 -10.70 -26.48 7.56
N ASP A 365 -10.22 -27.70 7.82
CA ASP A 365 -8.78 -28.00 7.83
C ASP A 365 -8.26 -28.16 6.38
N MET A 366 -7.06 -27.65 6.09
CA MET A 366 -6.37 -27.73 4.78
C MET A 366 -7.17 -27.18 3.57
N ILE A 367 -7.24 -25.85 3.47
CA ILE A 367 -7.54 -25.15 2.21
C ILE A 367 -6.22 -24.89 1.47
N PHE A 368 -6.08 -25.38 0.24
CA PHE A 368 -4.98 -25.01 -0.67
C PHE A 368 -5.52 -24.23 -1.86
N HIS A 369 -5.25 -22.92 -1.87
CA HIS A 369 -5.33 -22.07 -3.07
C HIS A 369 -3.92 -21.96 -3.66
N PHE A 370 -3.75 -22.10 -4.98
CA PHE A 370 -2.41 -22.21 -5.59
C PHE A 370 -1.87 -20.88 -6.13
N GLU A 371 -2.30 -19.75 -5.58
CA GLU A 371 -2.22 -18.45 -6.27
C GLU A 371 -0.82 -17.83 -6.39
N ASP A 372 -0.01 -17.82 -5.32
CA ASP A 372 1.12 -16.88 -5.23
C ASP A 372 2.44 -17.36 -5.87
N GLY A 373 2.66 -18.67 -5.96
CA GLY A 373 3.90 -19.27 -6.44
C GLY A 373 5.17 -18.88 -5.64
N VAL A 374 5.04 -18.45 -4.38
CA VAL A 374 6.13 -17.92 -3.52
C VAL A 374 6.98 -19.03 -2.87
N GLY A 375 6.88 -20.26 -3.39
CA GLY A 375 7.60 -21.44 -2.90
C GLY A 375 8.29 -22.27 -3.99
N ILE A 376 8.58 -23.52 -3.64
CA ILE A 376 8.78 -24.62 -4.60
C ILE A 376 7.54 -25.51 -4.64
N ASN A 377 6.72 -25.47 -3.59
CA ASN A 377 5.52 -26.25 -3.38
C ASN A 377 4.34 -25.30 -3.05
N PRO A 378 3.10 -25.81 -2.98
CA PRO A 378 1.94 -25.09 -2.47
C PRO A 378 1.97 -24.93 -0.94
N ASP A 379 1.75 -23.70 -0.47
CA ASP A 379 1.53 -23.35 0.94
C ASP A 379 0.04 -23.55 1.32
N ASN A 380 -0.23 -23.89 2.58
CA ASN A 380 -1.60 -23.98 3.12
C ASN A 380 -2.15 -22.62 3.61
N SER A 381 -3.49 -22.49 3.66
CA SER A 381 -4.17 -21.27 4.15
C SER A 381 -3.81 -20.90 5.60
N GLU A 382 -3.65 -21.88 6.49
CA GLU A 382 -3.31 -21.66 7.91
C GLU A 382 -1.87 -21.14 8.11
N SER A 383 -1.06 -21.10 7.04
CA SER A 383 0.35 -20.69 7.05
C SER A 383 1.25 -21.54 7.99
N ASP A 384 0.86 -22.77 8.34
CA ASP A 384 1.71 -23.70 9.07
C ASP A 384 2.60 -24.48 8.10
N SER A 385 3.87 -24.09 8.00
CA SER A 385 4.88 -24.75 7.15
C SER A 385 5.18 -26.24 7.44
N SER A 386 4.46 -26.88 8.38
CA SER A 386 4.44 -28.33 8.60
C SER A 386 3.22 -29.06 8.02
N ARG A 387 2.23 -28.30 7.52
CA ARG A 387 1.05 -28.78 6.76
C ARG A 387 1.22 -28.63 5.24
N ASP A 388 2.20 -27.85 4.78
CA ASP A 388 2.49 -27.66 3.35
C ASP A 388 2.65 -28.97 2.58
N LEU A 389 2.28 -28.90 1.31
CA LEU A 389 2.58 -29.92 0.32
C LEU A 389 4.09 -29.93 -0.01
N GLU A 390 4.60 -31.08 -0.43
CA GLU A 390 5.94 -31.24 -0.99
C GLU A 390 5.91 -32.07 -2.28
N SER A 391 6.94 -31.94 -3.12
CA SER A 391 7.20 -32.91 -4.19
C SER A 391 7.18 -34.33 -3.62
N CYS A 392 6.50 -35.24 -4.33
CA CYS A 392 6.59 -36.68 -4.05
C CYS A 392 8.05 -37.19 -4.00
N GLY A 393 8.94 -36.56 -4.78
CA GLY A 393 10.36 -36.88 -4.86
C GLY A 393 10.66 -38.27 -5.39
N SER A 394 11.84 -38.78 -5.06
CA SER A 394 12.25 -40.15 -5.42
C SER A 394 11.86 -41.16 -4.34
N SER A 395 10.98 -42.09 -4.68
CA SER A 395 10.62 -43.26 -3.87
C SER A 395 11.79 -44.23 -3.73
N SER A 396 11.83 -45.02 -2.65
CA SER A 396 12.94 -45.95 -2.38
C SER A 396 12.55 -47.19 -1.59
N PHE A 397 13.26 -48.29 -1.85
CA PHE A 397 13.12 -49.58 -1.20
C PHE A 397 14.46 -49.99 -0.58
N GLY A 398 14.40 -50.41 0.69
CA GLY A 398 15.52 -50.96 1.44
C GLY A 398 16.27 -49.96 2.33
N PRO A 399 17.23 -50.42 3.15
CA PRO A 399 17.87 -51.75 3.12
C PRO A 399 16.93 -52.92 3.42
N THR A 400 16.67 -53.77 2.41
CA THR A 400 15.85 -54.97 2.58
C THR A 400 16.75 -56.20 2.54
N PRO A 401 16.93 -56.95 3.65
CA PRO A 401 17.66 -58.22 3.63
C PRO A 401 16.95 -59.26 2.74
N ILE A 402 17.58 -60.41 2.52
CA ILE A 402 16.86 -61.63 2.11
C ILE A 402 15.73 -61.91 3.11
N GLN A 403 14.65 -62.60 2.71
CA GLN A 403 13.48 -62.87 3.58
C GLN A 403 13.21 -64.35 3.84
N ALA A 404 13.77 -65.26 3.04
CA ALA A 404 13.73 -66.69 3.32
C ALA A 404 14.90 -67.45 2.69
N SER A 405 15.19 -68.62 3.25
CA SER A 405 16.06 -69.71 2.75
C SER A 405 15.91 -70.07 1.26
N ALA A 406 14.78 -69.73 0.62
CA ALA A 406 14.55 -69.99 -0.80
C ALA A 406 14.71 -68.74 -1.70
N ASP A 407 15.07 -67.59 -1.11
CA ASP A 407 15.31 -66.34 -1.81
C ASP A 407 16.80 -66.08 -2.04
N ASP A 408 17.72 -66.67 -1.27
CA ASP A 408 19.12 -66.82 -1.67
C ASP A 408 19.50 -68.28 -1.97
N ALA A 409 20.53 -68.49 -2.80
CA ALA A 409 20.88 -69.79 -3.34
C ALA A 409 22.34 -69.88 -3.82
N GLU A 410 22.97 -71.03 -3.61
CA GLU A 410 24.25 -71.40 -4.19
C GLU A 410 24.06 -72.57 -5.18
N GLN A 411 24.76 -72.55 -6.32
CA GLN A 411 24.78 -73.67 -7.26
C GLN A 411 26.17 -73.93 -7.84
N SER A 412 26.64 -75.17 -7.68
CA SER A 412 27.91 -75.64 -8.22
C SER A 412 27.84 -76.00 -9.70
N ASP A 413 29.00 -75.98 -10.38
CA ASP A 413 29.10 -76.25 -11.82
C ASP A 413 28.66 -77.68 -12.23
N ASP A 414 28.61 -78.63 -11.30
CA ASP A 414 28.08 -79.99 -11.53
C ASP A 414 26.53 -80.09 -11.52
N GLY A 415 25.85 -79.00 -11.12
CA GLY A 415 24.40 -78.86 -11.08
C GLY A 415 23.80 -78.82 -9.68
N SER A 416 24.54 -79.16 -8.62
CA SER A 416 23.97 -79.23 -7.27
C SER A 416 23.58 -77.87 -6.70
N MET A 417 22.33 -77.75 -6.23
CA MET A 417 21.78 -76.60 -5.51
C MET A 417 21.97 -76.73 -4.00
N ASP A 418 22.32 -75.64 -3.33
CA ASP A 418 22.07 -75.42 -1.89
C ASP A 418 21.21 -74.17 -1.65
N LEU A 419 20.43 -74.22 -0.58
CA LEU A 419 19.44 -73.23 -0.10
C LEU A 419 19.55 -73.15 1.45
N GLY A 420 20.78 -73.05 1.96
CA GLY A 420 21.07 -73.02 3.40
C GLY A 420 21.01 -74.36 4.15
N GLY A 421 21.18 -75.49 3.45
CA GLY A 421 21.17 -76.83 4.05
C GLY A 421 22.54 -77.46 4.31
N GLY A 422 23.60 -76.97 3.69
CA GLY A 422 24.95 -77.55 3.76
C GLY A 422 26.13 -76.57 3.61
N SER A 423 25.94 -75.43 2.93
CA SER A 423 26.89 -74.32 2.85
C SER A 423 26.86 -73.44 4.11
N SER A 424 28.00 -72.85 4.47
CA SER A 424 28.15 -71.93 5.61
C SER A 424 28.37 -70.47 5.19
N ASP A 425 28.50 -70.23 3.89
CA ASP A 425 29.03 -69.01 3.29
C ASP A 425 28.34 -68.77 1.92
N HIS A 426 28.72 -67.72 1.21
CA HIS A 426 28.40 -67.52 -0.21
C HIS A 426 29.64 -67.08 -1.01
N GLU A 427 30.27 -68.05 -1.69
CA GLU A 427 31.46 -67.86 -2.52
C GLU A 427 31.14 -67.22 -3.88
N LEU A 428 31.35 -65.91 -3.97
CA LEU A 428 31.36 -65.16 -5.23
C LEU A 428 32.62 -65.51 -6.06
N VAL A 429 32.63 -66.72 -6.66
CA VAL A 429 33.32 -67.23 -7.88
C VAL A 429 33.50 -68.74 -7.79
N GLU A 430 34.11 -69.26 -6.71
CA GLU A 430 34.47 -70.67 -6.55
C GLU A 430 34.62 -71.05 -5.07
N ASP A 431 34.20 -72.27 -4.72
CA ASP A 431 34.64 -72.96 -3.49
C ASP A 431 35.58 -74.13 -3.85
N ASN A 432 36.68 -74.24 -3.12
CA ASN A 432 37.63 -75.37 -3.16
C ASN A 432 38.13 -75.82 -4.57
N GLY A 433 37.97 -75.00 -5.61
CA GLY A 433 38.30 -75.27 -7.00
C GLY A 433 37.12 -75.60 -7.94
N ASP A 434 35.88 -75.64 -7.44
CA ASP A 434 34.65 -75.81 -8.23
C ASP A 434 33.89 -74.46 -8.31
N TYR A 435 33.42 -74.08 -9.51
CA TYR A 435 32.82 -72.75 -9.74
C TYR A 435 31.38 -72.67 -9.25
N GLN A 436 31.05 -71.56 -8.58
CA GLN A 436 29.74 -71.31 -7.99
C GLN A 436 28.94 -70.25 -8.76
N TRP A 437 27.62 -70.38 -8.67
CA TRP A 437 26.62 -69.47 -9.20
C TRP A 437 25.69 -69.07 -8.06
N MET A 438 25.54 -67.77 -7.82
CA MET A 438 24.69 -67.29 -6.74
C MET A 438 23.36 -66.77 -7.29
N GLY A 439 22.27 -67.16 -6.64
CA GLY A 439 20.96 -66.55 -6.80
C GLY A 439 20.64 -65.67 -5.59
N TYR A 440 20.05 -64.49 -5.83
CA TYR A 440 19.50 -63.63 -4.79
C TYR A 440 18.18 -63.02 -5.26
N ARG A 441 17.13 -63.12 -4.45
CA ARG A 441 15.76 -62.76 -4.78
C ARG A 441 15.16 -61.83 -3.73
N TRP A 442 14.35 -60.90 -4.20
CA TRP A 442 13.50 -60.05 -3.38
C TRP A 442 12.15 -59.87 -4.08
N ASP A 443 11.06 -59.93 -3.32
CA ASP A 443 9.78 -59.33 -3.72
C ASP A 443 9.88 -57.82 -3.50
N VAL A 444 9.59 -57.01 -4.53
CA VAL A 444 9.87 -55.56 -4.49
C VAL A 444 8.63 -54.71 -4.83
N PRO A 445 8.30 -53.67 -4.05
CA PRO A 445 7.15 -52.79 -4.27
C PRO A 445 7.47 -51.72 -5.33
N ILE A 446 7.91 -52.15 -6.52
CA ILE A 446 8.31 -51.26 -7.61
C ILE A 446 7.28 -51.35 -8.75
N PRO A 447 6.67 -50.24 -9.18
CA PRO A 447 5.68 -50.25 -10.24
C PRO A 447 6.31 -50.47 -11.63
N SER A 448 5.51 -50.89 -12.63
CA SER A 448 5.99 -51.11 -13.99
C SER A 448 6.25 -49.78 -14.71
N GLY A 449 7.46 -49.58 -15.23
CA GLY A 449 7.81 -48.41 -16.04
C GLY A 449 8.30 -47.16 -15.29
N VAL A 450 8.52 -47.21 -13.96
CA VAL A 450 9.23 -46.11 -13.26
C VAL A 450 10.63 -45.92 -13.81
N THR A 451 11.17 -44.70 -13.77
CA THR A 451 12.62 -44.50 -13.97
C THR A 451 13.37 -44.90 -12.70
N VAL A 452 14.22 -45.93 -12.77
CA VAL A 452 15.10 -46.34 -11.66
C VAL A 452 16.33 -45.42 -11.63
N THR A 453 16.58 -44.74 -10.51
CA THR A 453 17.66 -43.74 -10.39
C THR A 453 18.95 -44.30 -9.80
N SER A 454 18.86 -45.35 -8.98
CA SER A 454 20.01 -46.05 -8.40
C SER A 454 19.57 -47.39 -7.82
N ALA A 455 20.35 -48.45 -8.00
CA ALA A 455 20.13 -49.71 -7.30
C ALA A 455 21.45 -50.40 -6.94
N TYR A 456 21.54 -51.06 -5.79
CA TYR A 456 22.69 -51.90 -5.45
C TYR A 456 22.35 -52.98 -4.44
N ILE A 457 23.10 -54.08 -4.48
CA ILE A 457 23.11 -55.09 -3.41
C ILE A 457 24.32 -54.79 -2.53
N GLU A 458 24.13 -54.74 -1.20
CA GLU A 458 25.18 -54.67 -0.20
C GLU A 458 25.32 -56.00 0.54
N PHE A 459 26.46 -56.64 0.34
CA PHE A 459 26.87 -57.83 1.07
C PHE A 459 27.57 -57.46 2.39
N GLU A 460 27.60 -58.41 3.32
CA GLU A 460 28.57 -58.42 4.41
C GLU A 460 29.51 -59.60 4.19
N ALA A 461 30.80 -59.38 4.39
CA ALA A 461 31.80 -60.43 4.22
C ALA A 461 31.84 -61.32 5.48
N ASP A 462 31.75 -62.64 5.33
CA ASP A 462 32.11 -63.50 6.47
C ASP A 462 33.61 -63.38 6.73
N GLU A 463 34.45 -63.71 5.76
CA GLU A 463 35.90 -63.80 5.99
C GLU A 463 36.77 -62.77 5.24
N THR A 464 38.09 -62.87 5.42
CA THR A 464 39.05 -61.82 5.02
C THR A 464 39.81 -62.19 3.75
N ARG A 465 39.17 -62.01 2.59
CA ARG A 465 39.75 -62.28 1.25
C ARG A 465 40.28 -61.00 0.60
N ASN A 466 41.60 -60.89 0.46
CA ASN A 466 42.31 -59.69 0.00
C ASN A 466 43.02 -59.88 -1.37
N GLU A 467 42.75 -60.99 -2.03
CA GLU A 467 43.26 -61.39 -3.32
C GLU A 467 42.60 -60.59 -4.45
N THR A 468 43.36 -60.22 -5.50
CA THR A 468 42.84 -59.44 -6.64
C THR A 468 43.51 -59.86 -7.95
N PRO A 469 42.80 -59.78 -9.10
CA PRO A 469 41.40 -59.34 -9.26
C PRO A 469 40.38 -60.48 -9.11
N VAL A 470 39.20 -60.15 -8.61
CA VAL A 470 37.96 -60.93 -8.85
C VAL A 470 37.25 -60.26 -10.03
N ASP A 471 36.61 -61.05 -10.90
CA ASP A 471 35.89 -60.57 -12.09
C ASP A 471 34.58 -61.35 -12.23
N ILE A 472 33.47 -60.71 -11.85
CA ILE A 472 32.12 -61.29 -11.80
C ILE A 472 31.14 -60.44 -12.58
N ILE A 473 30.08 -61.09 -13.08
CA ILE A 473 29.01 -60.44 -13.83
C ILE A 473 27.67 -60.74 -13.16
N ILE A 474 26.85 -59.69 -13.08
CA ILE A 474 25.52 -59.67 -12.48
C ILE A 474 24.51 -59.48 -13.61
N GLY A 475 23.44 -60.26 -13.58
CA GLY A 475 22.24 -60.09 -14.39
C GLY A 475 21.03 -60.47 -13.55
N ALA A 476 19.84 -60.47 -14.14
CA ALA A 476 18.65 -61.01 -13.48
C ALA A 476 17.88 -61.97 -14.40
N GLN A 477 16.98 -62.75 -13.80
CA GLN A 477 16.06 -63.59 -14.55
C GLN A 477 15.06 -62.71 -15.31
N LYS A 478 15.06 -62.77 -16.64
CA LYS A 478 14.16 -61.98 -17.51
C LYS A 478 12.76 -62.62 -17.55
N ILE A 479 12.02 -62.36 -16.48
CA ILE A 479 10.62 -62.73 -16.25
C ILE A 479 9.97 -61.67 -15.36
N ALA A 480 8.67 -61.44 -15.52
CA ALA A 480 7.95 -60.39 -14.80
C ALA A 480 7.64 -60.72 -13.33
N ASP A 481 7.65 -62.00 -12.95
CA ASP A 481 7.64 -62.47 -11.56
C ASP A 481 8.58 -63.67 -11.47
N ALA A 482 9.68 -63.51 -10.74
CA ALA A 482 10.68 -64.56 -10.57
C ALA A 482 10.29 -65.46 -9.38
N PRO A 483 10.09 -66.77 -9.58
CA PRO A 483 9.79 -67.68 -8.48
C PRO A 483 11.02 -67.90 -7.59
N ALA A 484 10.79 -68.18 -6.31
CA ALA A 484 11.81 -68.62 -5.36
C ALA A 484 12.67 -69.77 -5.91
N PHE A 485 13.90 -69.89 -5.42
CA PHE A 485 14.83 -70.95 -5.80
C PHE A 485 14.35 -72.32 -5.29
N THR A 486 14.79 -73.39 -5.96
CA THR A 486 14.40 -74.77 -5.62
C THR A 486 15.59 -75.71 -5.63
N THR A 487 15.54 -76.76 -4.82
CA THR A 487 16.54 -77.86 -4.78
C THR A 487 16.48 -78.79 -6.01
N SER A 488 16.09 -78.27 -7.17
CA SER A 488 16.17 -78.96 -8.46
C SER A 488 17.52 -78.65 -9.09
N ASP A 489 18.26 -79.68 -9.54
CA ASP A 489 19.54 -79.52 -10.24
C ASP A 489 19.46 -78.41 -11.32
N ASP A 490 20.50 -77.58 -11.43
CA ASP A 490 20.65 -76.45 -12.37
C ASP A 490 19.69 -75.24 -12.23
N ASN A 491 18.97 -75.07 -11.10
CA ASN A 491 17.93 -74.02 -10.97
C ASN A 491 18.41 -72.55 -11.02
N VAL A 492 19.69 -72.23 -10.82
CA VAL A 492 20.25 -70.88 -11.06
C VAL A 492 20.76 -70.77 -12.50
N LYS A 493 21.49 -71.79 -12.97
CA LYS A 493 22.15 -71.83 -14.27
C LYS A 493 21.16 -71.81 -15.44
N ASP A 494 20.06 -72.56 -15.35
CA ASP A 494 18.98 -72.60 -16.35
C ASP A 494 18.19 -71.26 -16.46
N ARG A 495 18.29 -70.38 -15.45
CA ARG A 495 17.74 -69.01 -15.51
C ARG A 495 18.66 -68.05 -16.25
N TRP A 496 19.96 -68.34 -16.31
CA TRP A 496 20.94 -67.54 -17.04
C TRP A 496 21.06 -67.95 -18.51
N ASP A 497 21.15 -69.26 -18.78
CA ASP A 497 21.56 -69.76 -20.10
C ASP A 497 20.44 -69.83 -21.15
N GLY A 498 19.19 -69.62 -20.73
CA GLY A 498 17.99 -69.68 -21.59
C GLY A 498 17.16 -70.96 -21.47
N THR A 499 17.54 -71.93 -20.64
CA THR A 499 16.90 -73.26 -20.61
C THR A 499 15.54 -73.27 -19.88
N ILE A 500 15.40 -72.56 -18.76
CA ILE A 500 14.11 -72.29 -18.10
C ILE A 500 13.60 -70.89 -18.46
N SER A 501 14.51 -69.91 -18.51
CA SER A 501 14.23 -68.52 -18.92
C SER A 501 15.52 -67.85 -19.39
N SER A 502 15.42 -66.74 -20.12
CA SER A 502 16.55 -65.87 -20.42
C SER A 502 17.02 -65.07 -19.20
N VAL A 503 18.30 -64.71 -19.17
CA VAL A 503 18.83 -63.57 -18.40
C VAL A 503 18.42 -62.24 -19.04
N THR A 504 18.52 -61.14 -18.30
CA THR A 504 18.48 -59.77 -18.83
C THR A 504 19.54 -59.55 -19.92
N ASP A 505 19.21 -58.71 -20.90
CA ASP A 505 20.14 -58.27 -21.95
C ASP A 505 21.17 -57.26 -21.38
N GLU A 506 20.75 -56.39 -20.46
CA GLU A 506 21.61 -55.57 -19.62
C GLU A 506 22.22 -56.38 -18.46
N GLN A 507 23.54 -56.22 -18.28
CA GLN A 507 24.34 -57.01 -17.33
C GLN A 507 25.51 -56.16 -16.79
N VAL A 508 25.72 -56.19 -15.47
CA VAL A 508 26.68 -55.32 -14.77
C VAL A 508 27.92 -56.12 -14.39
N GLN A 509 29.10 -55.66 -14.85
CA GLN A 509 30.39 -56.24 -14.46
C GLN A 509 30.89 -55.60 -13.15
N TRP A 510 31.33 -56.44 -12.21
CA TRP A 510 31.83 -56.03 -10.90
C TRP A 510 33.18 -56.69 -10.60
N ALA A 511 34.12 -55.90 -10.09
CA ALA A 511 35.46 -56.33 -9.72
C ALA A 511 35.78 -55.90 -8.28
N PRO A 512 35.23 -56.60 -7.26
CA PRO A 512 35.32 -56.16 -5.87
C PRO A 512 36.77 -56.08 -5.35
N SER A 513 37.04 -55.04 -4.57
CA SER A 513 38.26 -54.90 -3.78
C SER A 513 38.35 -56.02 -2.72
N GLY A 514 39.50 -56.12 -2.04
CA GLY A 514 39.64 -57.08 -0.93
C GLY A 514 38.66 -56.78 0.20
N TRP A 515 38.01 -57.82 0.74
CA TRP A 515 37.08 -57.74 1.86
C TRP A 515 37.78 -58.10 3.18
N SER A 516 37.21 -57.65 4.29
CA SER A 516 37.59 -58.04 5.66
C SER A 516 36.41 -58.66 6.38
N ASN A 517 36.64 -59.55 7.35
CA ASN A 517 35.58 -60.22 8.12
C ASN A 517 34.66 -59.19 8.82
N ASN A 518 33.35 -59.23 8.54
CA ASN A 518 32.31 -58.22 8.81
C ASN A 518 32.56 -56.81 8.21
N ASP A 519 33.21 -56.70 7.04
CA ASP A 519 33.14 -55.49 6.23
C ASP A 519 31.76 -55.43 5.56
N ARG A 520 31.08 -54.29 5.69
CA ARG A 520 29.80 -53.95 5.06
C ARG A 520 29.86 -52.47 4.69
N GLY A 521 29.79 -52.15 3.40
CA GLY A 521 29.95 -50.79 2.91
C GLY A 521 30.42 -50.73 1.45
N THR A 522 31.06 -49.63 1.06
CA THR A 522 31.43 -49.38 -0.35
C THR A 522 32.41 -50.37 -1.00
N ASN A 523 33.02 -51.28 -0.23
CA ASN A 523 33.81 -52.41 -0.77
C ASN A 523 32.95 -53.63 -1.14
N THR A 524 31.82 -53.81 -0.45
CA THR A 524 30.91 -54.96 -0.53
C THR A 524 29.59 -54.64 -1.22
N ARG A 525 29.42 -53.40 -1.68
CA ARG A 525 28.35 -52.99 -2.61
C ARG A 525 28.69 -53.36 -4.06
N THR A 526 27.68 -53.80 -4.79
CA THR A 526 27.72 -53.87 -6.26
C THR A 526 27.93 -52.48 -6.88
N PRO A 527 28.25 -52.38 -8.19
CA PRO A 527 28.00 -51.18 -8.96
C PRO A 527 26.48 -50.95 -9.06
N ASP A 528 26.10 -49.82 -9.67
CA ASP A 528 24.69 -49.54 -9.94
C ASP A 528 24.05 -50.64 -10.82
N LEU A 529 22.93 -51.17 -10.35
CA LEU A 529 22.13 -52.21 -10.98
C LEU A 529 20.89 -51.65 -11.70
N SER A 530 20.68 -50.32 -11.67
CA SER A 530 19.51 -49.67 -12.29
C SER A 530 19.18 -50.14 -13.71
N PRO A 531 20.14 -50.44 -14.63
CA PRO A 531 19.80 -50.88 -15.99
C PRO A 531 19.19 -52.30 -16.02
N ILE A 532 19.61 -53.17 -15.11
CA ILE A 532 19.04 -54.53 -14.96
C ILE A 532 17.60 -54.43 -14.46
N ILE A 533 17.37 -53.56 -13.47
CA ILE A 533 16.06 -53.39 -12.84
C ILE A 533 15.07 -52.73 -13.80
N GLN A 534 15.50 -51.69 -14.53
CA GLN A 534 14.70 -51.05 -15.58
C GLN A 534 14.21 -52.09 -16.61
N GLU A 535 15.09 -52.99 -17.06
CA GLU A 535 14.71 -54.06 -18.00
C GLU A 535 13.72 -55.08 -17.42
N LEU A 536 13.65 -55.25 -16.10
CA LEU A 536 12.64 -56.08 -15.44
C LEU A 536 11.28 -55.39 -15.40
N ILE A 537 11.23 -54.13 -14.95
CA ILE A 537 9.96 -53.40 -14.76
C ILE A 537 9.34 -52.91 -16.08
N ASP A 538 10.13 -52.76 -17.15
CA ASP A 538 9.68 -52.44 -18.50
C ASP A 538 9.03 -53.66 -19.22
N GLN A 539 9.05 -54.86 -18.62
CA GLN A 539 8.42 -56.05 -19.21
C GLN A 539 6.91 -56.07 -18.96
N GLY A 540 6.14 -56.16 -20.05
CA GLY A 540 4.69 -56.30 -19.99
C GLY A 540 4.25 -57.51 -19.15
N GLY A 541 3.56 -57.24 -18.04
CA GLY A 541 3.18 -58.21 -17.02
C GLY A 541 3.90 -58.03 -15.68
N TRP A 542 4.79 -57.05 -15.55
CA TRP A 542 5.33 -56.61 -14.26
C TRP A 542 4.25 -55.94 -13.41
N THR A 543 4.29 -56.16 -12.10
CA THR A 543 3.37 -55.60 -11.08
C THR A 543 4.18 -55.28 -9.82
N SER A 544 3.78 -54.25 -9.07
CA SER A 544 4.34 -53.99 -7.73
C SER A 544 4.16 -55.23 -6.83
N GLY A 545 5.20 -55.57 -6.06
CA GLY A 545 5.25 -56.76 -5.21
C GLY A 545 5.77 -58.04 -5.89
N ASN A 546 6.06 -58.03 -7.19
CA ASN A 546 6.63 -59.20 -7.89
C ASN A 546 8.09 -59.49 -7.50
N GLY A 547 8.51 -60.74 -7.66
CA GLY A 547 9.88 -61.18 -7.39
C GLY A 547 10.89 -60.77 -8.46
N MET A 548 12.00 -60.13 -8.07
CA MET A 548 13.22 -60.00 -8.88
C MET A 548 14.26 -61.03 -8.43
N ALA A 549 14.82 -61.82 -9.34
CA ALA A 549 15.89 -62.79 -9.03
C ALA A 549 17.18 -62.42 -9.78
N PHE A 550 18.15 -61.87 -9.05
CA PHE A 550 19.50 -61.59 -9.51
C PHE A 550 20.36 -62.85 -9.54
N ILE A 551 21.32 -62.90 -10.47
CA ILE A 551 22.25 -64.00 -10.66
C ILE A 551 23.66 -63.44 -10.75
N ILE A 552 24.58 -63.95 -9.92
CA ILE A 552 26.00 -63.57 -9.89
C ILE A 552 26.87 -64.78 -10.23
N LYS A 553 27.83 -64.60 -11.13
CA LYS A 553 28.73 -65.67 -11.59
C LYS A 553 30.10 -65.14 -12.01
N ASP A 554 31.07 -66.04 -12.18
CA ASP A 554 32.36 -65.74 -12.82
C ASP A 554 32.19 -65.10 -14.22
N ASN A 555 33.02 -64.09 -14.49
CA ASN A 555 33.15 -63.43 -15.79
C ASN A 555 34.52 -63.73 -16.47
N SER A 556 35.48 -64.30 -15.73
CA SER A 556 36.82 -64.64 -16.25
C SER A 556 36.85 -65.81 -17.24
N GLY A 557 35.76 -66.57 -17.35
CA GLY A 557 35.66 -67.75 -18.20
C GLY A 557 36.35 -68.97 -17.60
N GLY A 558 36.30 -69.11 -16.27
CA GLY A 558 36.97 -70.17 -15.53
C GLY A 558 38.50 -70.01 -15.48
N THR A 559 38.99 -68.77 -15.34
CA THR A 559 40.44 -68.48 -15.28
C THR A 559 40.90 -67.72 -14.03
N ASN A 560 39.97 -67.36 -13.15
CA ASN A 560 40.20 -66.73 -11.86
C ASN A 560 39.98 -67.72 -10.71
N ASP A 561 41.02 -67.97 -9.92
CA ASP A 561 41.06 -68.83 -8.73
C ASP A 561 41.00 -67.99 -7.42
N ASN A 562 40.15 -66.95 -7.40
CA ASN A 562 39.99 -66.03 -6.27
C ASN A 562 38.52 -65.60 -6.16
N HIS A 563 37.95 -65.66 -4.96
CA HIS A 563 36.54 -65.35 -4.67
C HIS A 563 36.36 -64.21 -3.66
N ARG A 564 35.09 -63.87 -3.37
CA ARG A 564 34.66 -63.14 -2.17
C ARG A 564 33.64 -63.97 -1.41
N THR A 565 33.72 -63.95 -0.10
CA THR A 565 32.89 -64.79 0.77
C THR A 565 31.87 -63.91 1.47
N ALA A 566 30.63 -63.93 1.00
CA ALA A 566 29.51 -63.20 1.60
C ALA A 566 28.83 -64.05 2.69
N LYS A 567 28.14 -63.40 3.61
CA LYS A 567 27.25 -64.05 4.58
C LYS A 567 25.93 -64.49 3.94
N HIS A 568 25.38 -65.58 4.45
CA HIS A 568 24.19 -66.26 3.92
C HIS A 568 23.06 -66.29 4.97
N TRP A 569 21.81 -66.30 4.52
CA TRP A 569 20.61 -66.15 5.34
C TRP A 569 20.51 -67.11 6.56
N ASP A 570 20.56 -68.45 6.40
CA ASP A 570 20.17 -69.35 7.51
C ASP A 570 21.23 -69.49 8.62
N ASP A 571 22.52 -69.34 8.32
CA ASP A 571 23.61 -69.60 9.30
C ASP A 571 24.07 -68.31 10.02
N ASP A 572 24.03 -67.15 9.36
CA ASP A 572 24.34 -65.83 9.94
C ASP A 572 23.10 -65.04 10.38
N GLY A 573 21.94 -65.28 9.76
CA GLY A 573 20.66 -64.63 10.05
C GLY A 573 20.37 -63.36 9.24
N GLU A 574 19.08 -63.07 9.10
CA GLU A 574 18.47 -61.93 8.37
C GLU A 574 19.34 -60.67 8.24
N SER A 575 19.67 -60.03 9.36
CA SER A 575 20.39 -58.73 9.40
C SER A 575 21.80 -58.75 8.80
N ASN A 576 22.34 -59.93 8.54
CA ASN A 576 23.71 -60.13 8.08
C ASN A 576 23.75 -60.57 6.61
N SER A 577 22.62 -60.98 6.03
CA SER A 577 22.47 -61.42 4.63
C SER A 577 22.75 -60.31 3.59
N ALA A 578 22.66 -60.63 2.30
CA ALA A 578 22.64 -59.64 1.23
C ALA A 578 21.45 -58.68 1.41
N HIS A 579 21.68 -57.37 1.29
CA HIS A 579 20.61 -56.36 1.35
C HIS A 579 20.45 -55.65 0.01
N LEU A 580 19.22 -55.57 -0.50
CA LEU A 580 18.89 -54.79 -1.70
C LEU A 580 18.51 -53.36 -1.31
N TYR A 581 18.95 -52.42 -2.16
CA TYR A 581 18.58 -51.00 -2.14
C TYR A 581 18.19 -50.57 -3.55
N ILE A 582 17.07 -49.87 -3.70
CA ILE A 582 16.61 -49.30 -4.98
C ILE A 582 15.99 -47.93 -4.73
N SER A 583 16.20 -46.96 -5.63
CA SER A 583 15.44 -45.70 -5.71
C SER A 583 14.90 -45.49 -7.13
N TRP A 584 13.71 -44.88 -7.23
CA TRP A 584 13.01 -44.61 -8.48
C TRP A 584 12.18 -43.32 -8.40
N GLY A 585 11.60 -42.91 -9.53
CA GLY A 585 11.04 -41.57 -9.69
C GLY A 585 12.13 -40.55 -10.04
N ALA A 586 11.76 -39.36 -10.49
CA ALA A 586 12.74 -38.31 -10.80
C ALA A 586 13.35 -37.72 -9.52
N SER A 587 14.53 -37.12 -9.64
CA SER A 587 15.16 -36.40 -8.53
C SER A 587 14.58 -35.00 -8.30
N ASP A 588 13.83 -34.49 -9.28
CA ASP A 588 13.38 -33.10 -9.38
C ASP A 588 12.02 -32.99 -10.12
N SER A 589 11.06 -33.91 -9.88
CA SER A 589 9.69 -33.79 -10.41
C SER A 589 8.79 -33.02 -9.44
N THR A 590 8.39 -31.84 -9.89
CA THR A 590 7.47 -30.92 -9.23
C THR A 590 6.51 -30.45 -10.30
N PRO A 591 5.18 -30.59 -10.10
CA PRO A 591 4.20 -29.90 -10.93
C PRO A 591 4.62 -28.44 -11.11
N THR A 592 4.46 -27.92 -12.32
CA THR A 592 5.01 -26.61 -12.68
C THR A 592 3.97 -25.51 -12.44
N TYR A 593 4.28 -24.56 -11.55
CA TYR A 593 3.44 -23.38 -11.33
C TYR A 593 3.32 -22.50 -12.60
N ARG A 594 2.11 -21.99 -12.83
CA ARG A 594 1.67 -21.32 -14.06
C ARG A 594 0.67 -20.18 -13.75
N ASP A 595 1.23 -19.03 -13.40
CA ASP A 595 0.59 -17.71 -13.37
C ASP A 595 -0.38 -17.48 -14.55
N GLY A 596 -1.64 -17.13 -14.22
CA GLY A 596 -2.69 -16.67 -15.14
C GLY A 596 -3.32 -17.71 -16.08
N LEU A 597 -3.03 -19.02 -15.88
CA LEU A 597 -3.54 -20.11 -16.71
C LEU A 597 -4.62 -20.99 -16.06
N GLY A 598 -4.92 -20.76 -14.77
CA GLY A 598 -5.91 -21.52 -14.02
C GLY A 598 -7.36 -21.21 -14.41
N PRO A 599 -8.35 -21.82 -13.72
CA PRO A 599 -9.74 -21.36 -13.75
C PRO A 599 -9.80 -19.85 -13.50
N HIS A 600 -10.67 -19.13 -14.22
CA HIS A 600 -10.87 -17.67 -14.10
C HIS A 600 -9.62 -16.76 -14.24
N ASN A 601 -8.47 -17.31 -14.66
CA ASN A 601 -7.13 -16.69 -14.66
C ASN A 601 -6.44 -16.60 -13.28
N SER A 602 -6.63 -17.59 -12.40
CA SER A 602 -5.76 -17.88 -11.25
C SER A 602 -4.36 -18.36 -11.67
N GLY A 603 -3.45 -18.42 -10.68
CA GLY A 603 -2.26 -19.26 -10.75
C GLY A 603 -2.61 -20.74 -10.54
N THR A 604 -1.99 -21.65 -11.29
CA THR A 604 -2.31 -23.10 -11.26
C THR A 604 -1.05 -23.96 -11.42
N TYR A 605 -1.16 -25.28 -11.23
CA TYR A 605 -0.05 -26.23 -11.42
C TYR A 605 -0.29 -27.20 -12.58
N GLU A 606 0.70 -27.30 -13.49
CA GLU A 606 0.76 -28.21 -14.64
C GLU A 606 1.48 -29.52 -14.25
N PHE A 607 0.85 -30.67 -14.50
CA PHE A 607 1.31 -32.02 -14.16
C PHE A 607 1.63 -32.81 -15.45
N ASP A 608 2.81 -33.41 -15.53
CA ASP A 608 3.31 -34.02 -16.79
C ASP A 608 2.71 -35.37 -17.20
N GLY A 609 1.84 -35.98 -16.38
CA GLY A 609 1.25 -37.30 -16.65
C GLY A 609 2.26 -38.47 -16.62
N ILE A 610 3.45 -38.29 -16.06
CA ILE A 610 4.53 -39.29 -16.08
C ILE A 610 5.17 -39.47 -14.69
N ASN A 611 5.41 -38.38 -13.95
CA ASN A 611 6.16 -38.39 -12.69
C ASN A 611 5.96 -37.17 -11.76
N ASP A 612 5.23 -36.13 -12.19
CA ASP A 612 4.88 -34.99 -11.33
C ASP A 612 3.74 -35.32 -10.35
N CYS A 613 3.96 -35.07 -9.06
CA CYS A 613 2.91 -35.02 -8.04
C CYS A 613 3.34 -34.26 -6.78
N PHE A 614 2.35 -33.82 -5.99
CA PHE A 614 2.54 -33.35 -4.63
C PHE A 614 2.08 -34.40 -3.61
N ARG A 615 2.57 -34.30 -2.37
CA ARG A 615 2.10 -35.06 -1.20
C ARG A 615 2.21 -34.25 0.09
N SER A 616 1.55 -34.68 1.16
CA SER A 616 1.81 -34.15 2.50
C SER A 616 3.20 -34.49 3.02
N SER A 617 3.88 -33.51 3.64
CA SER A 617 5.17 -33.73 4.29
C SER A 617 5.09 -34.71 5.47
N ASN A 618 4.00 -34.63 6.26
CA ASN A 618 3.64 -35.57 7.32
C ASN A 618 2.51 -36.51 6.87
N ASP A 619 2.15 -37.46 7.73
CA ASP A 619 1.04 -38.40 7.55
C ASP A 619 -0.16 -37.80 8.34
N VAL A 620 -1.40 -37.89 7.82
CA VAL A 620 -2.56 -37.16 8.40
C VAL A 620 -3.16 -37.89 9.59
N SER A 621 -3.61 -37.17 10.62
CA SER A 621 -3.92 -37.81 11.91
C SER A 621 -4.99 -37.11 12.77
N ASP A 622 -5.56 -37.88 13.70
CA ASP A 622 -6.35 -37.42 14.87
C ASP A 622 -5.76 -36.20 15.61
N GLY A 623 -4.46 -35.94 15.45
CA GLY A 623 -3.73 -34.86 16.11
C GLY A 623 -3.66 -33.55 15.32
N ASP A 624 -3.96 -33.56 14.02
CA ASP A 624 -3.92 -32.39 13.14
C ASP A 624 -5.29 -32.07 12.49
N GLY A 625 -6.25 -33.02 12.49
CA GLY A 625 -7.62 -32.81 12.03
C GLY A 625 -7.94 -33.54 10.74
N ASN A 626 -6.96 -33.73 9.85
CA ASN A 626 -7.13 -34.14 8.46
C ASN A 626 -7.30 -35.66 8.24
N HIS A 627 -7.71 -36.38 9.27
CA HIS A 627 -7.90 -37.83 9.22
C HIS A 627 -9.31 -38.15 8.70
N ILE A 628 -9.38 -38.72 7.50
CA ILE A 628 -10.61 -39.27 6.92
C ILE A 628 -10.97 -40.54 7.70
N ASP A 629 -11.99 -40.48 8.56
CA ASP A 629 -12.27 -41.51 9.59
C ASP A 629 -13.71 -42.12 9.53
N SER A 630 -14.31 -42.38 10.69
CA SER A 630 -15.73 -42.66 10.92
C SER A 630 -16.72 -41.50 10.70
N ASN A 631 -16.27 -40.26 10.46
CA ASN A 631 -17.13 -39.08 10.25
C ASN A 631 -17.50 -38.79 8.77
N ASP A 632 -18.42 -37.85 8.58
CA ASP A 632 -18.77 -37.27 7.27
C ASP A 632 -17.56 -36.50 6.69
N VAL A 633 -17.35 -36.56 5.36
CA VAL A 633 -16.14 -35.98 4.71
C VAL A 633 -16.46 -35.46 3.31
N SER A 634 -15.88 -34.32 2.94
CA SER A 634 -16.00 -33.72 1.60
C SER A 634 -14.64 -33.23 1.06
N THR A 635 -14.42 -33.37 -0.26
CA THR A 635 -13.23 -32.86 -0.97
C THR A 635 -13.66 -32.15 -2.26
N SER A 636 -13.02 -31.04 -2.60
CA SER A 636 -13.19 -30.38 -3.90
C SER A 636 -11.86 -30.08 -4.60
N LEU A 637 -11.93 -29.87 -5.92
CA LEU A 637 -10.87 -29.27 -6.72
C LEU A 637 -11.37 -28.76 -8.07
N TRP A 638 -10.63 -27.83 -8.66
CA TRP A 638 -10.65 -27.58 -10.10
C TRP A 638 -9.64 -28.49 -10.80
N PHE A 639 -10.00 -29.04 -11.96
CA PHE A 639 -9.07 -29.75 -12.84
C PHE A 639 -9.36 -29.51 -14.32
N LYS A 640 -8.36 -29.75 -15.15
CA LYS A 640 -8.41 -29.69 -16.61
C LYS A 640 -7.41 -30.69 -17.19
N THR A 641 -7.88 -31.63 -18.02
CA THR A 641 -7.00 -32.63 -18.65
C THR A 641 -6.19 -32.01 -19.79
N ASP A 642 -5.10 -32.67 -20.19
CA ASP A 642 -4.55 -32.45 -21.52
C ASP A 642 -5.53 -33.02 -22.60
N PRO A 643 -5.71 -32.41 -23.79
CA PRO A 643 -6.82 -32.80 -24.68
C PRO A 643 -6.60 -34.15 -25.41
N GLY A 644 -7.26 -35.22 -24.96
CA GLY A 644 -7.20 -36.56 -25.57
C GLY A 644 -8.07 -37.61 -24.88
N GLU A 645 -8.31 -38.75 -25.53
CA GLU A 645 -9.01 -39.88 -24.90
C GLU A 645 -8.16 -40.44 -23.75
N ILE A 646 -8.61 -40.33 -22.50
CA ILE A 646 -7.95 -40.96 -21.34
C ILE A 646 -8.19 -42.48 -21.39
N THR A 647 -7.11 -43.27 -21.35
CA THR A 647 -7.16 -44.75 -21.58
C THR A 647 -6.74 -45.61 -20.38
N THR A 648 -6.34 -44.97 -19.29
CA THR A 648 -5.84 -45.55 -18.03
C THR A 648 -6.34 -44.72 -16.86
N GLU A 649 -6.33 -45.24 -15.64
CA GLU A 649 -6.70 -44.44 -14.47
C GLU A 649 -5.62 -43.36 -14.19
N GLU A 650 -6.06 -42.14 -13.92
CA GLU A 650 -5.22 -40.97 -13.60
C GLU A 650 -5.73 -40.33 -12.29
N MET A 651 -4.89 -40.22 -11.26
CA MET A 651 -5.31 -39.74 -9.93
C MET A 651 -5.31 -38.21 -9.86
N LEU A 652 -6.47 -37.63 -9.53
CA LEU A 652 -6.55 -36.22 -9.16
C LEU A 652 -6.07 -36.02 -7.72
N VAL A 653 -6.65 -36.77 -6.77
CA VAL A 653 -6.25 -36.75 -5.35
C VAL A 653 -6.39 -38.15 -4.74
N PHE A 654 -5.47 -38.53 -3.86
CA PHE A 654 -5.43 -39.85 -3.21
C PHE A 654 -4.94 -39.74 -1.76
N TRP A 655 -5.68 -40.31 -0.80
CA TRP A 655 -5.22 -40.56 0.58
C TRP A 655 -4.86 -42.05 0.73
N GLU A 656 -3.66 -42.29 1.23
CA GLU A 656 -3.14 -43.58 1.69
C GLU A 656 -3.71 -43.91 3.08
N GLY A 657 -3.93 -45.20 3.36
CA GLY A 657 -4.44 -45.71 4.64
C GLY A 657 -3.73 -46.99 5.09
N ASP A 658 -3.93 -47.41 6.34
CA ASP A 658 -3.15 -48.50 6.92
C ASP A 658 -3.39 -49.84 6.20
N GLY A 659 -2.34 -50.65 6.07
CA GLY A 659 -2.37 -51.96 5.42
C GLY A 659 -1.31 -52.18 4.34
N VAL A 660 -1.68 -52.92 3.29
CA VAL A 660 -0.83 -53.22 2.13
C VAL A 660 -1.69 -53.36 0.87
N TYR A 661 -1.39 -52.60 -0.18
CA TYR A 661 -2.12 -52.65 -1.45
C TYR A 661 -2.23 -54.08 -2.05
N PRO A 662 -3.39 -54.50 -2.61
CA PRO A 662 -4.66 -53.78 -2.80
C PRO A 662 -5.66 -53.99 -1.65
N LEU A 663 -5.16 -54.15 -0.42
CA LEU A 663 -5.95 -54.38 0.80
C LEU A 663 -5.61 -53.35 1.91
N ALA A 664 -5.04 -52.21 1.52
CA ALA A 664 -4.97 -51.01 2.35
C ALA A 664 -6.27 -50.23 2.19
N ASP A 665 -6.65 -49.48 3.23
CA ASP A 665 -7.71 -48.48 3.10
C ASP A 665 -7.23 -47.29 2.24
N TYR A 666 -8.18 -46.58 1.61
CA TYR A 666 -7.89 -45.41 0.77
C TYR A 666 -9.16 -44.57 0.54
N TYR A 667 -8.94 -43.31 0.16
CA TYR A 667 -9.95 -42.38 -0.37
C TYR A 667 -9.35 -41.70 -1.61
N LYS A 668 -10.02 -41.77 -2.77
CA LYS A 668 -9.47 -41.23 -4.03
C LYS A 668 -10.50 -40.54 -4.91
N ILE A 669 -10.05 -39.52 -5.64
CA ILE A 669 -10.72 -38.94 -6.80
C ILE A 669 -9.81 -39.16 -8.02
N SER A 670 -10.33 -39.77 -9.08
CA SER A 670 -9.54 -40.10 -10.29
C SER A 670 -10.37 -39.97 -11.57
N LEU A 671 -9.69 -40.08 -12.71
CA LEU A 671 -10.27 -40.16 -14.05
C LEU A 671 -9.92 -41.52 -14.68
N GLY A 672 -10.62 -41.94 -15.73
CA GLY A 672 -10.04 -42.87 -16.71
C GLY A 672 -10.18 -44.38 -16.48
N GLU A 673 -10.62 -44.83 -15.29
CA GLU A 673 -10.64 -46.25 -14.88
C GLU A 673 -11.29 -47.24 -15.88
N ASP A 674 -12.45 -46.88 -16.47
CA ASP A 674 -13.18 -47.71 -17.46
C ASP A 674 -12.62 -47.57 -18.90
N GLY A 675 -11.53 -46.81 -19.10
CA GLY A 675 -10.99 -46.42 -20.41
C GLY A 675 -11.79 -45.28 -21.07
N THR A 676 -12.21 -44.32 -20.25
CA THR A 676 -13.05 -43.15 -20.59
C THR A 676 -12.76 -42.04 -19.58
N GLY A 677 -12.69 -40.77 -19.97
CA GLY A 677 -12.48 -39.60 -19.09
C GLY A 677 -13.59 -39.28 -18.07
N LYS A 678 -14.17 -40.29 -17.45
CA LYS A 678 -15.16 -40.18 -16.38
C LYS A 678 -14.48 -39.91 -15.06
N ILE A 679 -15.01 -38.97 -14.30
CA ILE A 679 -14.64 -38.79 -12.88
C ILE A 679 -15.15 -39.99 -12.07
N LEU A 680 -14.24 -40.52 -11.25
CA LEU A 680 -14.39 -41.55 -10.23
C LEU A 680 -14.20 -40.90 -8.85
N PHE A 681 -15.06 -41.22 -7.89
CA PHE A 681 -14.80 -41.03 -6.47
C PHE A 681 -15.00 -42.38 -5.78
N GLU A 682 -13.99 -42.85 -5.05
CA GLU A 682 -13.95 -44.22 -4.52
C GLU A 682 -13.21 -44.30 -3.18
N TYR A 683 -13.71 -45.11 -2.25
CA TYR A 683 -13.04 -45.40 -0.99
C TYR A 683 -13.27 -46.85 -0.52
N ASN A 684 -12.33 -47.37 0.28
CA ASN A 684 -12.46 -48.66 0.99
C ASN A 684 -12.86 -48.45 2.46
N MET A 685 -12.96 -49.53 3.24
CA MET A 685 -13.32 -49.50 4.67
C MET A 685 -12.71 -50.71 5.40
N ASP A 686 -12.02 -50.51 6.53
CA ASP A 686 -11.51 -51.61 7.36
C ASP A 686 -12.64 -52.52 7.85
N GLN A 687 -12.87 -53.61 7.11
CA GLN A 687 -13.50 -54.86 7.58
C GLN A 687 -12.99 -56.10 6.80
N GLY A 688 -12.00 -55.95 5.91
CA GLY A 688 -11.56 -57.03 5.02
C GLY A 688 -12.66 -57.54 4.08
N LEU A 689 -13.58 -56.66 3.68
CA LEU A 689 -14.67 -56.92 2.76
C LEU A 689 -14.38 -56.19 1.44
N THR A 690 -14.27 -56.94 0.33
CA THR A 690 -14.01 -56.39 -1.01
C THR A 690 -15.26 -55.70 -1.57
N ALA A 691 -15.57 -54.51 -1.03
CA ALA A 691 -16.78 -53.76 -1.28
C ALA A 691 -16.49 -52.24 -1.24
N ASP A 692 -15.57 -51.83 -2.10
CA ASP A 692 -15.28 -50.43 -2.44
C ASP A 692 -16.59 -49.68 -2.75
N VAL A 693 -16.72 -48.46 -2.25
CA VAL A 693 -17.90 -47.60 -2.50
C VAL A 693 -17.55 -46.63 -3.62
N THR A 694 -18.16 -46.84 -4.79
CA THR A 694 -17.76 -46.13 -6.00
C THR A 694 -18.86 -45.24 -6.60
N CYS A 695 -18.55 -43.95 -6.73
CA CYS A 695 -19.27 -42.97 -7.52
C CYS A 695 -18.58 -42.80 -8.89
N ARG A 696 -19.36 -42.86 -9.98
CA ARG A 696 -18.89 -42.65 -11.36
C ARG A 696 -19.79 -41.66 -12.09
N SER A 697 -19.21 -40.62 -12.66
CA SER A 697 -19.91 -39.63 -13.47
C SER A 697 -20.64 -40.23 -14.69
N GLN A 698 -21.71 -39.59 -15.15
CA GLN A 698 -22.49 -40.00 -16.31
C GLN A 698 -21.87 -39.50 -17.61
N ASN A 699 -21.26 -38.32 -17.61
CA ASN A 699 -20.52 -37.75 -18.75
C ASN A 699 -19.03 -38.09 -18.70
N GLU A 700 -18.27 -37.60 -19.68
CA GLU A 700 -16.81 -37.67 -19.81
C GLU A 700 -16.28 -36.22 -19.83
N TYR A 701 -15.10 -36.00 -19.27
CA TYR A 701 -14.52 -34.70 -18.90
C TYR A 701 -13.03 -34.59 -19.33
N ASP A 702 -12.65 -35.31 -20.39
CA ASP A 702 -11.31 -35.36 -21.00
C ASP A 702 -11.17 -34.53 -22.30
N ASP A 703 -12.02 -33.51 -22.47
CA ASP A 703 -12.02 -32.65 -23.66
C ASP A 703 -11.04 -31.47 -23.59
N GLY A 704 -10.45 -31.23 -22.41
CA GLY A 704 -9.47 -30.19 -22.15
C GLY A 704 -10.04 -28.84 -21.73
N GLU A 705 -11.30 -28.75 -21.31
CA GLU A 705 -11.85 -27.58 -20.62
C GLU A 705 -11.64 -27.67 -19.08
N TRP A 706 -11.96 -26.59 -18.35
CA TRP A 706 -11.87 -26.55 -16.87
C TRP A 706 -13.19 -27.02 -16.23
N TYR A 707 -13.07 -27.90 -15.23
CA TYR A 707 -14.18 -28.43 -14.45
C TYR A 707 -13.90 -28.40 -12.94
N HIS A 708 -14.91 -28.01 -12.16
CA HIS A 708 -14.88 -28.14 -10.71
C HIS A 708 -15.60 -29.43 -10.29
N VAL A 709 -15.02 -30.19 -9.36
CA VAL A 709 -15.62 -31.39 -8.78
C VAL A 709 -15.69 -31.27 -7.26
N VAL A 710 -16.80 -31.69 -6.69
CA VAL A 710 -16.97 -31.92 -5.24
C VAL A 710 -17.41 -33.37 -5.03
N ALA A 711 -16.64 -34.11 -4.22
CA ALA A 711 -16.92 -35.48 -3.80
C ALA A 711 -17.26 -35.50 -2.31
N THR A 712 -18.39 -36.08 -1.93
CA THR A 712 -18.82 -36.14 -0.51
C THR A 712 -19.24 -37.54 -0.07
N ARG A 713 -18.96 -37.84 1.20
CA ARG A 713 -19.34 -39.06 1.91
C ARG A 713 -20.22 -38.71 3.11
N ASP A 714 -21.38 -39.37 3.15
CA ASP A 714 -22.28 -39.45 4.31
C ASP A 714 -21.96 -40.72 5.10
N ALA A 715 -21.24 -40.62 6.22
CA ALA A 715 -20.88 -41.76 7.06
C ALA A 715 -22.09 -42.41 7.76
N SER A 716 -23.24 -41.71 7.82
CA SER A 716 -24.48 -42.28 8.34
C SER A 716 -25.14 -43.30 7.40
N SER A 717 -24.71 -43.35 6.13
CA SER A 717 -25.20 -44.28 5.10
C SER A 717 -24.12 -44.94 4.22
N ASP A 718 -22.88 -44.42 4.22
CA ASP A 718 -21.84 -44.59 3.20
C ASP A 718 -22.39 -44.40 1.77
N ASP A 719 -23.36 -43.49 1.59
CA ASP A 719 -23.74 -42.98 0.27
C ASP A 719 -22.66 -42.00 -0.19
N CYS A 720 -22.04 -42.24 -1.35
CA CYS A 720 -21.14 -41.28 -1.98
C CYS A 720 -21.92 -40.37 -2.94
N ARG A 721 -21.40 -39.15 -3.16
CA ARG A 721 -21.97 -38.15 -4.07
C ARG A 721 -20.87 -37.48 -4.88
N LEU A 722 -21.18 -37.12 -6.13
CA LEU A 722 -20.37 -36.31 -7.02
C LEU A 722 -21.21 -35.13 -7.52
N TYR A 723 -20.72 -33.91 -7.32
CA TYR A 723 -21.22 -32.69 -7.94
C TYR A 723 -20.13 -32.17 -8.89
N ILE A 724 -20.50 -31.84 -10.14
CA ILE A 724 -19.55 -31.43 -11.18
C ILE A 724 -20.09 -30.20 -11.90
N LYS A 725 -19.22 -29.22 -12.15
CA LYS A 725 -19.49 -27.94 -12.83
C LYS A 725 -18.48 -27.66 -13.93
N ASP A 726 -18.88 -26.94 -14.97
CA ASP A 726 -17.96 -26.28 -15.92
C ASP A 726 -17.50 -24.91 -15.37
N ILE A 727 -16.53 -24.28 -16.04
CA ILE A 727 -15.98 -22.95 -15.67
C ILE A 727 -17.03 -21.82 -15.62
N ASP A 728 -18.18 -21.95 -16.27
CA ASP A 728 -19.28 -20.97 -16.16
C ASP A 728 -20.22 -21.28 -14.96
N GLY A 729 -20.02 -22.39 -14.24
CA GLY A 729 -20.88 -22.85 -13.13
C GLY A 729 -22.25 -23.41 -13.56
N VAL A 730 -22.47 -23.59 -14.87
CA VAL A 730 -23.77 -23.86 -15.50
C VAL A 730 -24.03 -25.36 -15.69
N ALA A 731 -23.08 -26.10 -16.26
CA ALA A 731 -23.24 -27.52 -16.58
C ALA A 731 -23.15 -28.40 -15.33
N THR A 732 -24.29 -28.59 -14.67
CA THR A 732 -24.36 -29.36 -13.42
C THR A 732 -24.57 -30.85 -13.68
N GLU A 733 -23.61 -31.70 -13.29
CA GLU A 733 -23.88 -33.10 -12.99
C GLU A 733 -23.99 -33.30 -11.47
N ASN A 734 -24.98 -34.10 -11.05
CA ASN A 734 -25.17 -34.52 -9.66
C ASN A 734 -25.45 -36.04 -9.71
N THR A 735 -24.47 -36.83 -9.30
CA THR A 735 -24.54 -38.29 -9.26
C THR A 735 -24.46 -38.76 -7.81
N ILE A 736 -25.52 -39.43 -7.34
CA ILE A 736 -25.60 -40.05 -6.02
C ILE A 736 -25.56 -41.58 -6.20
N PHE A 737 -24.63 -42.26 -5.54
CA PHE A 737 -24.61 -43.71 -5.43
C PHE A 737 -24.92 -44.11 -3.98
N SER A 738 -26.15 -44.58 -3.76
CA SER A 738 -26.54 -45.05 -2.44
C SER A 738 -26.04 -46.46 -2.14
N ASN A 739 -25.39 -46.65 -0.99
CA ASN A 739 -24.88 -47.95 -0.56
C ASN A 739 -25.99 -48.78 0.11
N PRO A 740 -26.50 -49.85 -0.54
CA PRO A 740 -27.63 -50.61 -0.01
C PRO A 740 -27.24 -51.53 1.17
N ASN A 741 -25.98 -51.54 1.61
CA ASN A 741 -25.44 -52.45 2.62
C ASN A 741 -24.62 -51.76 3.73
N HIS A 742 -24.91 -50.49 4.05
CA HIS A 742 -24.27 -49.72 5.15
C HIS A 742 -23.90 -50.58 6.38
N PRO A 743 -22.60 -50.70 6.72
CA PRO A 743 -22.16 -51.35 7.94
C PRO A 743 -22.61 -50.58 9.18
N SER A 744 -22.99 -51.26 10.27
CA SER A 744 -23.35 -50.55 11.52
C SER A 744 -22.16 -49.93 12.27
N TYR A 745 -20.95 -50.10 11.71
CA TYR A 745 -19.68 -49.48 12.04
C TYR A 745 -18.84 -49.57 10.77
N SER A 746 -18.72 -48.47 10.05
CA SER A 746 -17.80 -48.26 8.93
C SER A 746 -16.80 -47.18 9.34
N VAL A 747 -15.54 -47.41 8.97
CA VAL A 747 -14.42 -46.49 9.12
C VAL A 747 -13.69 -46.61 7.80
N VAL A 748 -13.32 -45.48 7.20
CA VAL A 748 -12.22 -45.43 6.24
C VAL A 748 -11.00 -45.14 7.13
N ASP A 749 -9.96 -45.96 7.14
CA ASP A 749 -8.79 -45.79 8.02
C ASP A 749 -7.63 -45.18 7.21
N ALA A 750 -7.82 -43.93 6.76
CA ALA A 750 -6.94 -43.24 5.81
C ALA A 750 -6.04 -42.19 6.51
N ASP A 751 -5.19 -42.67 7.42
CA ASP A 751 -4.24 -41.92 8.24
C ASP A 751 -2.81 -41.83 7.64
N GLY A 752 -2.65 -42.20 6.37
CA GLY A 752 -1.37 -42.19 5.66
C GLY A 752 -1.01 -40.81 5.10
N LYS A 753 -0.29 -40.80 3.98
CA LYS A 753 -0.05 -39.57 3.22
C LYS A 753 -1.19 -39.29 2.26
N TRP A 754 -1.48 -38.00 2.03
CA TRP A 754 -2.33 -37.58 0.92
C TRP A 754 -1.48 -37.02 -0.22
N TYR A 755 -1.95 -37.18 -1.45
CA TYR A 755 -1.24 -36.95 -2.69
C TYR A 755 -2.14 -36.24 -3.71
N VAL A 756 -1.56 -35.32 -4.50
CA VAL A 756 -2.24 -34.64 -5.63
C VAL A 756 -1.52 -35.01 -6.92
N GLY A 757 -2.27 -35.44 -7.93
CA GLY A 757 -1.77 -35.80 -9.27
C GLY A 757 -1.16 -37.20 -9.40
N SER A 758 -1.11 -38.02 -8.34
CA SER A 758 -0.66 -39.42 -8.37
C SER A 758 -1.05 -40.17 -7.10
N ASN A 759 -0.79 -41.49 -7.05
CA ASN A 759 -0.71 -42.26 -5.81
C ASN A 759 0.67 -42.91 -5.58
N GLN A 760 1.69 -42.61 -6.40
CA GLN A 760 3.04 -43.23 -6.44
C GLN A 760 3.10 -44.75 -6.70
N GLU A 761 2.22 -45.57 -6.11
CA GLU A 761 2.27 -47.04 -6.16
C GLU A 761 1.85 -47.67 -7.51
N LEU A 762 1.01 -46.99 -8.30
CA LEU A 762 0.47 -47.54 -9.55
C LEU A 762 0.94 -46.82 -10.81
N LEU A 763 1.56 -45.65 -10.66
CA LEU A 763 1.89 -44.69 -11.72
C LEU A 763 0.68 -44.13 -12.46
N ASN A 764 -0.47 -44.06 -11.79
CA ASN A 764 -1.67 -43.36 -12.24
C ASN A 764 -1.46 -41.83 -12.10
N TYR A 765 -0.43 -41.29 -12.78
CA TYR A 765 -0.14 -39.85 -12.79
C TYR A 765 -1.13 -39.11 -13.68
N PHE A 766 -1.56 -37.93 -13.23
CA PHE A 766 -2.47 -37.08 -13.98
C PHE A 766 -1.76 -36.23 -15.03
N GLY A 767 -2.25 -36.26 -16.27
CA GLY A 767 -1.78 -35.41 -17.37
C GLY A 767 -2.68 -34.19 -17.55
N GLY A 768 -2.28 -33.04 -17.02
CA GLY A 768 -3.10 -31.83 -17.09
C GLY A 768 -2.79 -30.78 -16.02
N TRP A 769 -3.84 -30.21 -15.45
CA TRP A 769 -3.82 -29.02 -14.60
C TRP A 769 -4.76 -29.20 -13.41
N ILE A 770 -4.31 -28.85 -12.21
CA ILE A 770 -5.11 -28.89 -10.97
C ILE A 770 -5.03 -27.53 -10.28
N ASP A 771 -6.14 -27.11 -9.67
CA ASP A 771 -6.24 -25.90 -8.86
C ASP A 771 -7.25 -26.06 -7.70
N ASP A 772 -7.21 -25.14 -6.74
CA ASP A 772 -8.06 -25.02 -5.53
C ASP A 772 -8.49 -26.35 -4.87
N VAL A 773 -7.53 -27.12 -4.36
CA VAL A 773 -7.81 -28.39 -3.66
C VAL A 773 -8.20 -28.08 -2.21
N MET A 774 -9.43 -28.41 -1.84
CA MET A 774 -9.98 -28.14 -0.51
C MET A 774 -10.59 -29.38 0.13
N HIS A 775 -10.55 -29.47 1.46
CA HIS A 775 -11.09 -30.57 2.24
C HIS A 775 -11.98 -30.07 3.39
N TRP A 776 -12.94 -30.89 3.81
CA TRP A 776 -13.80 -30.64 4.97
C TRP A 776 -13.93 -31.92 5.79
N ASN A 777 -13.51 -31.84 7.06
CA ASN A 777 -13.65 -32.90 8.05
C ASN A 777 -14.95 -32.75 8.84
N GLU A 778 -15.59 -33.87 9.16
CA GLU A 778 -16.87 -33.94 9.88
C GLU A 778 -18.08 -33.28 9.15
N ASP A 779 -18.02 -33.02 7.84
CA ASP A 779 -19.10 -32.38 7.06
C ASP A 779 -19.39 -32.99 5.67
N GLU A 780 -20.68 -33.05 5.30
CA GLU A 780 -21.18 -33.53 4.00
C GLU A 780 -21.80 -32.38 3.20
N LEU A 781 -21.03 -31.79 2.26
CA LEU A 781 -21.52 -30.63 1.51
C LEU A 781 -22.80 -30.96 0.73
N SER A 782 -23.83 -30.14 0.92
CA SER A 782 -25.11 -30.32 0.22
C SER A 782 -24.99 -29.92 -1.25
N SER A 783 -26.01 -30.28 -2.03
CA SER A 783 -26.17 -29.81 -3.41
C SER A 783 -26.48 -28.31 -3.54
N SER A 784 -26.31 -27.53 -2.47
CA SER A 784 -26.35 -26.07 -2.45
C SER A 784 -24.91 -25.58 -2.28
N GLU A 785 -24.24 -25.95 -1.19
CA GLU A 785 -22.85 -25.53 -0.92
C GLU A 785 -21.88 -25.99 -2.03
N ALA A 786 -21.98 -27.25 -2.50
CA ALA A 786 -21.17 -27.75 -3.62
C ALA A 786 -21.51 -27.07 -4.97
N ASP A 787 -22.71 -26.51 -5.07
CA ASP A 787 -23.20 -25.77 -6.23
C ASP A 787 -22.66 -24.33 -6.22
N ASP A 788 -22.55 -23.72 -5.03
CA ASP A 788 -22.00 -22.39 -4.76
C ASP A 788 -20.47 -22.37 -4.86
N LEU A 789 -19.80 -23.35 -4.26
CA LEU A 789 -18.34 -23.53 -4.35
C LEU A 789 -17.87 -23.67 -5.80
N GLY A 790 -18.61 -24.44 -6.63
CA GLY A 790 -18.39 -24.54 -8.07
C GLY A 790 -18.89 -23.35 -8.90
N ARG A 791 -19.16 -22.21 -8.25
CA ARG A 791 -19.31 -20.86 -8.83
C ARG A 791 -18.40 -19.83 -8.14
N THR A 792 -17.62 -20.22 -7.14
CA THR A 792 -16.62 -19.33 -6.53
C THR A 792 -15.43 -19.26 -7.46
N ASN A 793 -15.08 -18.04 -7.85
CA ASN A 793 -13.98 -17.79 -8.76
C ASN A 793 -12.81 -17.24 -7.96
N TYR A 794 -11.66 -17.88 -8.11
CA TYR A 794 -10.39 -17.43 -7.55
C TYR A 794 -9.58 -16.69 -8.64
N GLY A 795 -8.43 -16.12 -8.28
CA GLY A 795 -7.49 -15.55 -9.25
C GLY A 795 -7.68 -14.10 -9.66
N ASP A 796 -6.76 -13.64 -10.50
CA ASP A 796 -6.52 -12.24 -10.87
C ASP A 796 -7.67 -11.61 -11.69
N ASN A 797 -8.58 -12.44 -12.25
CA ASN A 797 -9.77 -12.02 -12.99
C ASN A 797 -11.01 -12.85 -12.60
N ALA A 798 -11.11 -13.21 -11.32
CA ALA A 798 -12.23 -13.91 -10.70
C ALA A 798 -13.60 -13.34 -11.10
N TYR A 799 -13.76 -12.02 -11.04
CA TYR A 799 -15.04 -11.34 -11.25
C TYR A 799 -14.94 -10.30 -12.37
N ARG A 800 -15.98 -10.17 -13.21
CA ARG A 800 -15.95 -9.33 -14.42
C ARG A 800 -17.25 -8.58 -14.66
N PHE A 801 -17.17 -7.32 -15.09
CA PHE A 801 -18.33 -6.47 -15.43
C PHE A 801 -18.03 -5.51 -16.58
N ASP A 802 -19.08 -5.00 -17.24
CA ASP A 802 -18.99 -3.81 -18.11
C ASP A 802 -19.40 -2.55 -17.33
N LEU A 803 -18.67 -1.44 -17.52
CA LEU A 803 -19.03 -0.13 -16.97
C LEU A 803 -19.57 0.77 -18.07
N ARG A 804 -20.82 1.25 -17.95
CA ARG A 804 -21.44 2.17 -18.94
C ARG A 804 -21.81 3.51 -18.32
N LEU A 805 -21.35 4.59 -18.93
CA LEU A 805 -21.76 5.96 -18.59
C LEU A 805 -22.67 6.50 -19.70
N GLU A 806 -23.93 6.79 -19.38
CA GLU A 806 -24.97 7.17 -20.32
C GLU A 806 -25.55 8.57 -19.99
N LEU A 807 -26.30 9.14 -20.92
CA LEU A 807 -27.15 10.31 -20.69
C LEU A 807 -28.61 9.90 -20.75
N THR A 808 -29.38 10.40 -19.78
CA THR A 808 -30.84 10.24 -19.71
C THR A 808 -31.58 11.57 -19.76
N ASP A 809 -32.89 11.53 -20.00
CA ASP A 809 -33.78 12.68 -19.87
C ASP A 809 -34.21 12.93 -18.42
N SER A 810 -34.89 14.05 -18.19
CA SER A 810 -35.44 14.45 -16.89
C SER A 810 -36.47 13.49 -16.28
N ASN A 811 -36.73 12.32 -16.88
CA ASN A 811 -37.57 11.23 -16.37
C ASN A 811 -36.84 9.86 -16.36
N GLY A 812 -35.52 9.83 -16.56
CA GLY A 812 -34.71 8.61 -16.57
C GLY A 812 -34.74 7.80 -17.87
N ASN A 813 -35.24 8.35 -18.99
CA ASN A 813 -35.21 7.62 -20.26
C ASN A 813 -33.84 7.80 -20.95
N PHE A 814 -33.26 6.70 -21.42
CA PHE A 814 -32.04 6.69 -22.25
C PHE A 814 -32.09 7.70 -23.42
N VAL A 815 -31.02 8.50 -23.55
CA VAL A 815 -30.79 9.42 -24.67
C VAL A 815 -29.60 8.98 -25.52
N GLU A 816 -28.42 8.79 -24.90
CA GLU A 816 -27.21 8.27 -25.57
C GLU A 816 -26.18 7.73 -24.56
N THR A 817 -25.57 6.57 -24.84
CA THR A 817 -24.33 6.13 -24.16
C THR A 817 -23.22 7.14 -24.45
N TRP A 818 -22.53 7.63 -23.43
CA TRP A 818 -21.39 8.54 -23.56
C TRP A 818 -20.06 7.76 -23.54
N HIS A 819 -19.92 6.79 -22.65
CA HIS A 819 -18.73 5.96 -22.52
C HIS A 819 -19.04 4.52 -22.12
N THR A 820 -18.13 3.60 -22.41
CA THR A 820 -18.17 2.20 -21.99
C THR A 820 -16.74 1.69 -21.83
N GLU A 821 -16.47 1.00 -20.73
CA GLU A 821 -15.35 0.06 -20.61
C GLU A 821 -15.94 -1.35 -20.56
N ASP A 822 -15.52 -2.22 -21.49
CA ASP A 822 -16.00 -3.60 -21.59
C ASP A 822 -15.02 -4.55 -20.85
N ASP A 823 -15.55 -5.59 -20.20
CA ASP A 823 -14.78 -6.73 -19.62
C ASP A 823 -13.73 -6.33 -18.56
N VAL A 824 -14.15 -5.51 -17.59
CA VAL A 824 -13.33 -5.10 -16.44
C VAL A 824 -13.15 -6.28 -15.48
N GLY A 825 -11.96 -6.88 -15.48
CA GLY A 825 -11.58 -7.91 -14.50
C GLY A 825 -11.31 -7.35 -13.10
N VAL A 826 -11.49 -8.21 -12.10
CA VAL A 826 -11.26 -7.96 -10.67
C VAL A 826 -10.64 -9.24 -10.07
N PHE A 827 -9.59 -9.09 -9.27
CA PHE A 827 -8.94 -10.19 -8.57
C PHE A 827 -9.79 -10.71 -7.40
N PHE A 828 -9.51 -11.94 -6.94
CA PHE A 828 -10.01 -12.47 -5.67
C PHE A 828 -9.07 -12.08 -4.51
N ALA A 829 -9.60 -11.52 -3.41
CA ALA A 829 -8.81 -11.21 -2.23
C ALA A 829 -8.92 -12.32 -1.18
N ASP A 830 -7.78 -12.89 -0.80
CA ASP A 830 -7.64 -13.95 0.20
C ASP A 830 -7.42 -13.36 1.62
N PRO A 831 -8.19 -13.79 2.66
CA PRO A 831 -8.01 -13.34 4.04
C PRO A 831 -6.77 -13.91 4.79
N LYS A 832 -5.93 -14.77 4.18
CA LYS A 832 -4.76 -15.46 4.78
C LYS A 832 -3.82 -14.63 5.68
N ASP A 833 -3.66 -13.33 5.47
CA ASP A 833 -2.85 -12.44 6.35
C ASP A 833 -3.56 -12.09 7.70
N GLY A 834 -4.86 -12.37 7.84
CA GLY A 834 -5.76 -11.96 8.93
C GLY A 834 -6.22 -13.10 9.86
N GLY A 835 -5.25 -13.83 10.42
CA GLY A 835 -5.43 -15.14 11.07
C GLY A 835 -6.64 -15.31 12.02
N ASP A 836 -7.35 -16.43 11.82
CA ASP A 836 -8.46 -16.98 12.61
C ASP A 836 -9.73 -16.11 12.77
N ASN A 837 -9.75 -14.82 12.39
CA ASN A 837 -10.87 -13.90 12.75
C ASN A 837 -11.16 -12.75 11.76
N ASP A 838 -10.36 -12.50 10.71
CA ASP A 838 -10.68 -11.46 9.72
C ASP A 838 -11.56 -12.05 8.60
N ASP A 839 -12.86 -12.22 8.90
CA ASP A 839 -13.91 -12.79 8.03
C ASP A 839 -14.16 -12.02 6.69
N TRP A 840 -13.33 -11.03 6.36
CA TRP A 840 -13.56 -10.00 5.37
C TRP A 840 -12.30 -9.67 4.57
N ALA A 841 -12.30 -10.05 3.29
CA ALA A 841 -11.27 -9.67 2.33
C ALA A 841 -11.90 -8.82 1.21
N TYR A 842 -11.16 -7.84 0.70
CA TYR A 842 -11.68 -6.84 -0.24
C TYR A 842 -10.77 -6.68 -1.46
N SER A 843 -11.36 -6.88 -2.63
CA SER A 843 -10.71 -6.64 -3.91
C SER A 843 -10.83 -5.17 -4.31
N GLN A 844 -9.73 -4.56 -4.76
CA GLN A 844 -9.69 -3.14 -5.13
C GLN A 844 -9.40 -2.96 -6.62
N GLN A 845 -10.37 -2.48 -7.39
CA GLN A 845 -10.21 -2.26 -8.82
C GLN A 845 -10.13 -0.77 -9.17
N ASN A 846 -9.01 -0.37 -9.77
CA ASN A 846 -8.65 1.01 -10.05
C ASN A 846 -8.52 1.24 -11.57
N MET A 847 -9.27 2.19 -12.12
CA MET A 847 -9.34 2.48 -13.55
C MET A 847 -9.17 3.96 -13.85
N THR A 848 -8.56 4.28 -15.00
CA THR A 848 -8.48 5.64 -15.53
C THR A 848 -8.88 5.67 -17.00
N PHE A 849 -9.90 6.44 -17.37
CA PHE A 849 -10.36 6.58 -18.76
C PHE A 849 -10.51 8.05 -19.20
N THR A 850 -10.02 8.37 -20.40
CA THR A 850 -9.98 9.76 -20.93
C THR A 850 -11.29 10.14 -21.65
N LEU A 851 -12.16 10.92 -21.01
CA LEU A 851 -13.40 11.39 -21.65
C LEU A 851 -13.24 12.72 -22.41
N PRO A 852 -13.92 12.88 -23.57
CA PRO A 852 -14.03 14.17 -24.25
C PRO A 852 -15.02 15.11 -23.53
N GLN A 853 -14.81 16.42 -23.67
CA GLN A 853 -15.68 17.46 -23.11
C GLN A 853 -17.14 17.25 -23.55
N LYS A 854 -18.05 17.26 -22.59
CA LYS A 854 -19.49 17.01 -22.77
C LYS A 854 -20.31 18.21 -22.29
N VAL A 855 -21.52 18.34 -22.83
CA VAL A 855 -22.52 19.30 -22.34
C VAL A 855 -23.77 18.50 -21.99
N VAL A 856 -24.26 18.65 -20.76
CA VAL A 856 -25.52 18.10 -20.28
C VAL A 856 -26.58 19.20 -20.37
N GLY A 857 -27.71 18.92 -20.99
CA GLY A 857 -28.80 19.89 -21.21
C GLY A 857 -29.62 20.23 -19.95
N ASP A 858 -30.42 21.29 -20.06
CA ASP A 858 -31.39 21.81 -19.07
C ASP A 858 -32.62 20.91 -18.82
N ASP A 859 -32.56 19.65 -19.23
CA ASP A 859 -33.61 18.62 -19.15
C ASP A 859 -32.96 17.20 -19.20
N GLN A 860 -31.68 17.07 -18.80
CA GLN A 860 -30.87 15.86 -18.93
C GLN A 860 -30.04 15.55 -17.68
N ARG A 861 -29.66 14.28 -17.54
CA ARG A 861 -28.81 13.74 -16.47
C ARG A 861 -27.70 12.84 -17.05
N LEU A 862 -26.67 12.55 -16.26
CA LEU A 862 -25.83 11.37 -16.47
C LEU A 862 -26.41 10.17 -15.71
N GLU A 863 -26.11 8.98 -16.19
CA GLU A 863 -26.39 7.72 -15.53
C GLU A 863 -25.19 6.78 -15.63
N LEU A 864 -24.77 6.15 -14.53
CA LEU A 864 -23.71 5.13 -14.50
C LEU A 864 -24.33 3.75 -14.27
N TYR A 865 -23.84 2.72 -14.97
CA TYR A 865 -24.24 1.31 -14.85
C TYR A 865 -23.04 0.39 -14.60
N PHE A 866 -23.28 -0.72 -13.90
CA PHE A 866 -22.35 -1.85 -13.72
C PHE A 866 -23.02 -3.17 -14.15
N ASP A 867 -22.76 -3.62 -15.38
CA ASP A 867 -23.34 -4.86 -15.91
C ASP A 867 -22.40 -6.05 -15.62
N TRP A 868 -22.62 -6.76 -14.52
CA TRP A 868 -21.90 -8.01 -14.19
C TRP A 868 -22.04 -9.06 -15.31
N LYS A 869 -20.99 -9.85 -15.56
CA LYS A 869 -21.04 -10.97 -16.50
C LYS A 869 -21.71 -12.19 -15.84
N ASP A 870 -22.77 -12.71 -16.46
CA ASP A 870 -23.45 -13.96 -16.04
C ASP A 870 -22.47 -15.15 -15.85
N SER A 871 -21.34 -15.17 -16.58
CA SER A 871 -20.31 -16.23 -16.54
C SER A 871 -19.22 -16.03 -15.48
N THR A 872 -19.28 -14.96 -14.70
CA THR A 872 -18.41 -14.75 -13.51
C THR A 872 -19.22 -14.34 -12.29
N ALA A 873 -20.50 -14.73 -12.26
CA ALA A 873 -21.39 -14.51 -11.14
C ALA A 873 -21.41 -15.76 -10.25
N THR A 874 -20.87 -15.62 -9.04
CA THR A 874 -21.35 -16.36 -7.86
C THR A 874 -22.89 -16.28 -7.77
N LEU A 875 -23.54 -17.18 -7.02
CA LEU A 875 -25.02 -17.23 -7.02
C LEU A 875 -25.65 -15.89 -6.59
N GLU A 876 -24.94 -15.15 -5.73
CA GLU A 876 -25.16 -13.73 -5.49
C GLU A 876 -24.10 -12.90 -6.25
N SER A 877 -24.55 -11.82 -6.90
CA SER A 877 -23.64 -10.83 -7.51
C SER A 877 -22.79 -10.18 -6.43
N LEU A 878 -21.48 -10.02 -6.66
CA LEU A 878 -20.57 -9.39 -5.70
C LEU A 878 -21.16 -8.11 -5.11
N GLU A 879 -21.01 -7.94 -3.79
CA GLU A 879 -21.45 -6.73 -3.11
C GLU A 879 -20.59 -5.54 -3.54
N VAL A 880 -21.15 -4.74 -4.45
CA VAL A 880 -20.60 -3.45 -4.85
C VAL A 880 -20.91 -2.44 -3.77
N ASP A 881 -19.99 -2.26 -2.82
CA ASP A 881 -20.13 -1.20 -1.82
C ASP A 881 -19.79 0.17 -2.41
N MET A 882 -20.78 0.79 -3.05
CA MET A 882 -20.68 2.13 -3.65
C MET A 882 -21.26 3.23 -2.75
N LYS A 883 -20.60 3.46 -1.60
CA LYS A 883 -20.88 4.60 -0.70
C LYS A 883 -20.18 5.88 -1.16
N ILE A 884 -20.91 6.74 -1.87
CA ILE A 884 -20.43 8.07 -2.27
C ILE A 884 -20.45 9.02 -1.05
N ASP A 885 -19.28 9.50 -0.64
CA ASP A 885 -19.09 10.51 0.44
C ASP A 885 -19.58 10.06 1.84
N ASP A 886 -19.32 8.79 2.21
CA ASP A 886 -19.49 8.26 3.57
C ASP A 886 -18.14 8.22 4.32
N THR A 887 -18.08 8.83 5.51
CA THR A 887 -16.86 8.95 6.32
C THR A 887 -16.68 7.84 7.36
N SER A 888 -17.53 6.79 7.35
CA SER A 888 -17.64 5.82 8.44
C SER A 888 -17.11 4.41 8.15
N MET A 889 -16.58 4.14 6.96
CA MET A 889 -16.09 2.80 6.58
C MET A 889 -14.60 2.76 6.21
N LEU A 890 -13.87 1.90 6.91
CA LEU A 890 -12.55 1.42 6.54
C LEU A 890 -12.69 0.02 5.91
N PRO A 891 -11.81 -0.38 4.97
CA PRO A 891 -10.81 0.43 4.25
C PRO A 891 -11.22 0.82 2.80
N TYR A 892 -11.48 2.12 2.56
CA TYR A 892 -11.66 2.82 1.26
C TYR A 892 -13.00 2.65 0.49
N PRO A 893 -13.94 3.62 0.55
CA PRO A 893 -15.18 3.56 -0.25
C PRO A 893 -14.96 3.77 -1.76
N SER A 894 -15.79 3.13 -2.58
CA SER A 894 -15.76 3.24 -4.06
C SER A 894 -16.10 4.67 -4.54
N PHE A 895 -15.26 5.27 -5.38
CA PHE A 895 -15.41 6.64 -5.88
C PHE A 895 -15.19 6.79 -7.40
N MET A 896 -15.79 7.84 -7.97
CA MET A 896 -15.55 8.31 -9.35
C MET A 896 -15.20 9.79 -9.37
N GLN A 897 -14.06 10.15 -9.95
CA GLN A 897 -13.50 11.50 -9.97
C GLN A 897 -13.53 12.11 -11.38
N ILE A 898 -14.22 13.25 -11.52
CA ILE A 898 -14.28 14.05 -12.74
C ILE A 898 -12.96 14.85 -12.91
N PRO A 899 -12.36 14.92 -14.11
CA PRO A 899 -11.10 15.63 -14.36
C PRO A 899 -11.15 17.12 -14.03
N PHE A 900 -10.27 17.55 -13.12
CA PHE A 900 -10.00 18.97 -12.89
C PHE A 900 -9.15 19.58 -14.02
N PRO A 901 -9.34 20.87 -14.35
CA PRO A 901 -8.64 21.52 -15.47
C PRO A 901 -7.18 21.89 -15.14
N SER A 902 -6.32 20.87 -15.12
CA SER A 902 -4.84 20.89 -15.02
C SER A 902 -4.21 21.48 -13.75
N ASP A 903 -3.36 20.65 -13.12
CA ASP A 903 -2.56 20.83 -11.89
C ASP A 903 -3.34 20.89 -10.55
N PRO A 904 -2.82 20.30 -9.44
CA PRO A 904 -3.68 19.73 -8.41
C PRO A 904 -3.62 20.43 -7.03
N PHE A 905 -4.80 20.65 -6.42
CA PHE A 905 -5.18 20.32 -5.03
C PHE A 905 -6.56 20.97 -4.71
N PRO A 906 -7.68 20.26 -4.81
CA PRO A 906 -9.00 20.80 -4.50
C PRO A 906 -9.40 20.55 -3.04
N THR A 907 -9.64 21.62 -2.26
CA THR A 907 -10.28 21.53 -0.93
C THR A 907 -11.68 22.12 -0.96
N TYR A 908 -12.62 21.46 -0.28
CA TYR A 908 -13.98 21.95 -0.03
C TYR A 908 -14.17 22.21 1.47
N TYR A 909 -15.17 23.03 1.81
CA TYR A 909 -15.46 23.37 3.19
C TYR A 909 -16.95 23.54 3.47
N THR A 910 -17.35 23.14 4.67
CA THR A 910 -18.64 23.47 5.28
C THR A 910 -18.42 24.31 6.55
N HIS A 911 -19.48 24.72 7.25
CA HIS A 911 -19.36 25.53 8.48
C HIS A 911 -20.70 25.58 9.25
N ASP A 912 -20.81 24.75 10.30
CA ASP A 912 -21.84 24.93 11.34
C ASP A 912 -21.42 25.97 12.40
N LYS A 913 -22.36 26.48 13.20
CA LYS A 913 -22.21 27.72 14.00
C LYS A 913 -22.29 27.55 15.51
N ASP A 914 -22.64 26.36 15.99
CA ASP A 914 -23.27 26.22 17.30
C ASP A 914 -22.35 25.72 18.44
N ASP A 915 -21.02 25.59 18.23
CA ASP A 915 -19.96 26.05 19.18
C ASP A 915 -18.48 25.74 18.76
N HIS A 916 -18.19 24.82 17.82
CA HIS A 916 -16.83 24.41 17.37
C HIS A 916 -16.45 24.89 15.93
N PHE A 917 -15.34 24.41 15.34
CA PHE A 917 -14.83 24.78 14.00
C PHE A 917 -14.18 23.57 13.29
N ASP A 918 -14.62 23.28 12.05
CA ASP A 918 -14.45 21.99 11.35
C ASP A 918 -14.43 22.26 9.79
N VAL A 919 -13.61 21.61 8.91
CA VAL A 919 -13.42 22.04 7.47
C VAL A 919 -13.25 21.24 6.05
N PHE A 920 -13.06 19.99 5.46
CA PHE A 920 -13.02 18.45 5.47
C PHE A 920 -11.85 17.78 4.56
N ALA A 921 -10.95 16.87 5.04
CA ALA A 921 -9.49 16.87 4.67
C ALA A 921 -8.88 15.81 3.67
N ALA A 922 -9.08 15.95 2.35
CA ALA A 922 -8.55 15.00 1.36
C ALA A 922 -7.02 15.04 1.12
N ASN A 923 -6.32 13.92 1.35
CA ASN A 923 -4.94 13.69 0.95
C ASN A 923 -4.84 13.21 -0.52
N THR A 924 -4.96 14.13 -1.48
CA THR A 924 -4.88 13.79 -2.92
C THR A 924 -3.45 13.53 -3.44
N GLY A 925 -2.55 13.02 -2.60
CA GLY A 925 -1.17 12.64 -2.93
C GLY A 925 -1.02 11.14 -3.19
N THR A 926 0.18 10.73 -3.64
CA THR A 926 0.59 9.31 -3.74
C THR A 926 1.10 8.72 -2.43
N ASP A 927 1.31 9.59 -1.43
CA ASP A 927 2.05 9.31 -0.20
C ASP A 927 1.12 9.63 1.00
N GLY A 928 1.07 8.79 2.03
CA GLY A 928 0.20 9.01 3.20
C GLY A 928 0.75 10.06 4.14
N ILE A 929 -0.09 10.93 4.71
CA ILE A 929 0.31 12.11 5.49
C ILE A 929 -0.21 12.06 6.93
N PHE A 930 0.62 12.28 7.96
CA PHE A 930 0.11 12.54 9.32
C PHE A 930 -0.24 14.04 9.48
N LEU A 931 -0.78 14.48 10.63
CA LEU A 931 -0.94 15.89 11.03
C LEU A 931 -0.50 16.09 12.49
N ILE A 932 0.16 17.21 12.82
CA ILE A 932 0.75 17.47 14.16
C ILE A 932 -0.04 18.43 15.06
N TYR A 933 -0.11 18.10 16.35
CA TYR A 933 -0.68 18.92 17.42
C TYR A 933 0.05 20.28 17.56
N GLN A 934 -0.69 21.34 17.91
CA GLN A 934 -0.26 22.75 18.01
C GLN A 934 0.34 23.42 16.75
N GLY A 935 0.92 22.65 15.82
CA GLY A 935 1.09 23.10 14.43
C GLY A 935 -0.27 23.42 13.83
N THR A 936 -1.24 22.55 14.12
CA THR A 936 -2.62 22.59 13.65
C THR A 936 -3.55 23.46 14.51
N ARG A 937 -3.95 24.63 13.98
CA ARG A 937 -4.60 25.74 14.70
C ARG A 937 -5.24 26.84 13.82
N ILE A 938 -6.21 27.56 14.38
CA ILE A 938 -6.79 28.78 13.79
C ILE A 938 -6.07 30.01 14.34
N ASN A 939 -5.45 30.84 13.49
CA ASN A 939 -4.66 32.02 13.90
C ASN A 939 -5.31 33.36 13.57
N PHE A 940 -5.09 34.36 14.45
CA PHE A 940 -5.36 35.77 14.13
C PHE A 940 -4.14 36.41 13.44
N ASN A 941 -4.30 36.85 12.20
CA ASN A 941 -3.19 37.33 11.38
C ASN A 941 -2.64 38.67 11.91
N GLY A 942 -1.30 38.79 11.95
CA GLY A 942 -0.61 39.99 12.44
C GLY A 942 -0.54 40.15 13.97
N THR A 943 -0.93 39.15 14.76
CA THR A 943 -0.98 39.23 16.23
C THR A 943 0.27 38.73 16.97
N GLY A 944 1.20 38.07 16.25
CA GLY A 944 2.38 37.43 16.85
C GLY A 944 2.07 36.06 17.48
N GLY A 945 1.31 35.22 16.79
CA GLY A 945 1.02 33.84 17.19
C GLY A 945 -0.14 33.65 18.17
N ALA A 946 -1.03 34.65 18.31
CA ALA A 946 -2.27 34.45 19.06
C ALA A 946 -3.26 33.64 18.22
N TYR A 947 -3.61 32.46 18.73
CA TYR A 947 -4.60 31.57 18.13
C TYR A 947 -6.01 31.91 18.63
N ALA A 948 -7.00 31.64 17.77
CA ALA A 948 -8.41 31.61 18.12
C ALA A 948 -8.78 30.24 18.72
N ALA A 949 -8.29 29.16 18.10
CA ALA A 949 -8.52 27.76 18.46
C ALA A 949 -7.28 26.91 18.13
N LEU A 950 -7.14 25.76 18.79
CA LEU A 950 -6.21 24.67 18.45
C LEU A 950 -7.04 23.47 17.99
N VAL A 951 -6.44 22.54 17.25
CA VAL A 951 -7.04 21.21 17.04
C VAL A 951 -7.22 20.50 18.40
N ASP A 952 -8.34 19.80 18.56
CA ASP A 952 -8.72 18.96 19.70
C ASP A 952 -8.58 17.48 19.29
N ARG A 953 -9.07 17.15 18.07
CA ARG A 953 -9.12 15.78 17.56
C ARG A 953 -8.77 15.69 16.10
N ILE A 954 -8.31 14.51 15.69
CA ILE A 954 -8.19 14.10 14.29
C ILE A 954 -8.81 12.71 14.15
N ASN A 955 -9.69 12.49 13.16
CA ASN A 955 -10.49 11.26 12.99
C ASN A 955 -11.08 10.78 14.33
N GLY A 956 -11.73 11.68 15.07
CA GLY A 956 -12.31 11.44 16.40
C GLY A 956 -11.31 11.09 17.54
N THR A 957 -10.02 10.95 17.25
CA THR A 957 -8.97 10.62 18.22
C THR A 957 -8.46 11.88 18.92
N ASP A 958 -8.35 11.84 20.26
CA ASP A 958 -7.81 12.96 21.06
C ASP A 958 -6.33 13.23 20.72
N VAL A 959 -6.06 14.33 19.99
CA VAL A 959 -4.71 14.76 19.58
C VAL A 959 -4.20 15.83 20.55
N ASN A 960 -3.15 15.51 21.31
CA ASN A 960 -2.79 16.23 22.52
C ASN A 960 -1.28 16.13 22.87
N GLU A 961 -0.87 16.53 24.09
CA GLU A 961 0.55 16.53 24.50
C GLU A 961 1.16 15.11 24.64
N ASP A 962 0.34 14.07 24.79
CA ASP A 962 0.78 12.66 24.85
C ASP A 962 0.54 11.91 23.51
N HIS A 963 -0.29 12.45 22.59
CA HIS A 963 -0.54 11.95 21.23
C HIS A 963 -0.35 13.09 20.23
N ASP A 964 0.89 13.36 19.81
CA ASP A 964 1.25 14.59 19.10
C ASP A 964 1.00 14.57 17.59
N SER A 965 0.67 13.42 17.00
CA SER A 965 0.50 13.24 15.56
C SER A 965 -0.41 12.05 15.19
N LEU A 966 -1.16 12.15 14.08
CA LEU A 966 -2.07 11.10 13.60
C LEU A 966 -2.05 10.96 12.06
N TYR A 967 -2.06 9.72 11.55
CA TYR A 967 -1.88 9.34 10.14
C TYR A 967 -3.15 9.44 9.27
N ILE A 968 -2.96 9.72 7.97
CA ILE A 968 -3.98 9.89 6.92
C ILE A 968 -3.40 9.34 5.61
N PRO A 969 -3.63 8.06 5.25
CA PRO A 969 -3.10 7.41 4.04
C PRO A 969 -3.30 8.18 2.71
N PRO A 970 -2.63 7.80 1.59
CA PRO A 970 -2.87 8.45 0.31
C PRO A 970 -4.28 8.14 -0.20
N GLY A 971 -4.98 9.16 -0.68
CA GLY A 971 -6.40 9.09 -1.03
C GLY A 971 -7.37 9.37 0.13
N GLU A 972 -6.94 9.23 1.39
CA GLU A 972 -7.83 9.33 2.56
C GLU A 972 -8.28 10.76 2.89
N ILE A 973 -9.43 10.87 3.56
CA ILE A 973 -9.99 12.14 4.04
C ILE A 973 -9.95 12.18 5.56
N ALA A 974 -9.28 13.18 6.14
CA ALA A 974 -9.25 13.36 7.59
C ALA A 974 -10.28 14.36 8.13
N ASP A 975 -10.76 14.02 9.31
CA ASP A 975 -11.60 14.82 10.17
C ASP A 975 -10.72 15.57 11.17
N LEU A 976 -10.86 16.90 11.31
CA LEU A 976 -10.22 17.68 12.38
C LEU A 976 -11.27 18.52 13.15
N ASP A 977 -11.43 18.25 14.45
CA ASP A 977 -12.19 19.11 15.38
C ASP A 977 -11.25 20.21 15.94
N PHE A 978 -11.69 21.47 16.00
CA PHE A 978 -10.97 22.53 16.73
C PHE A 978 -11.73 23.01 17.98
N TYR A 979 -11.02 23.19 19.09
CA TYR A 979 -11.58 23.72 20.35
C TYR A 979 -12.37 25.04 20.18
N VAL A 980 -13.50 25.18 20.87
CA VAL A 980 -14.29 26.43 20.99
C VAL A 980 -13.37 27.66 21.10
N ALA A 981 -13.61 28.69 20.28
CA ALA A 981 -12.87 29.94 20.31
C ALA A 981 -13.04 30.66 21.67
N THR A 982 -12.06 30.47 22.56
CA THR A 982 -12.22 30.70 24.01
C THR A 982 -12.51 32.15 24.41
N ASP A 983 -13.13 32.35 25.59
CA ASP A 983 -13.36 33.67 26.23
C ASP A 983 -12.07 34.45 26.56
N ARG A 984 -10.91 33.81 26.34
CA ARG A 984 -9.57 34.32 26.54
C ARG A 984 -8.72 33.96 25.31
N PRO A 985 -8.97 34.59 24.14
CA PRO A 985 -8.10 34.42 22.99
C PRO A 985 -6.66 34.67 23.45
N SER A 986 -5.76 33.76 23.10
CA SER A 986 -4.49 33.64 23.80
C SER A 986 -3.72 34.96 23.70
N THR A 987 -3.07 35.35 24.79
CA THR A 987 -2.32 36.60 24.79
C THR A 987 -1.28 36.57 23.68
N ASN A 988 -1.01 37.72 23.04
CA ASN A 988 0.17 37.81 22.18
C ASN A 988 1.43 37.38 22.95
N ALA A 989 2.53 37.06 22.25
CA ALA A 989 3.76 36.55 22.87
C ALA A 989 4.38 37.41 23.99
N ALA A 990 3.87 38.64 24.21
CA ALA A 990 4.23 39.54 25.30
C ALA A 990 3.21 39.59 26.48
N GLY A 991 2.23 38.69 26.53
CA GLY A 991 1.27 38.55 27.64
C GLY A 991 0.10 39.54 27.65
N ASN A 992 -0.20 40.20 26.52
CA ASN A 992 -1.26 41.21 26.44
C ASN A 992 -2.54 40.62 25.81
N LYS A 993 -3.70 41.01 26.35
CA LYS A 993 -5.01 40.73 25.72
C LYS A 993 -5.09 41.41 24.35
N LEU A 994 -5.73 40.73 23.40
CA LEU A 994 -6.18 41.33 22.14
C LEU A 994 -7.19 42.46 22.39
N ILE A 995 -7.26 43.40 21.46
CA ILE A 995 -8.11 44.60 21.55
C ILE A 995 -9.39 44.32 20.76
N PRO A 996 -10.60 44.69 21.24
CA PRO A 996 -11.82 44.53 20.47
C PRO A 996 -11.74 45.18 19.07
N GLY A 997 -12.03 44.40 18.03
CA GLY A 997 -11.76 44.75 16.63
C GLY A 997 -11.98 43.57 15.68
N SER A 998 -11.93 43.83 14.37
CA SER A 998 -11.98 42.78 13.35
C SER A 998 -10.58 42.41 12.91
N TYR A 999 -10.27 41.11 12.96
CA TYR A 999 -8.97 40.54 12.62
C TYR A 999 -9.15 39.56 11.46
N ARG A 1000 -8.24 39.60 10.48
CA ARG A 1000 -8.16 38.53 9.48
C ARG A 1000 -7.73 37.23 10.14
N THR A 1001 -8.34 36.13 9.74
CA THR A 1001 -8.12 34.81 10.32
C THR A 1001 -7.80 33.81 9.23
N THR A 1002 -6.84 32.95 9.51
CA THR A 1002 -6.32 31.92 8.62
C THR A 1002 -6.12 30.67 9.46
N ILE A 1003 -6.54 29.52 8.93
CA ILE A 1003 -6.23 28.23 9.55
C ILE A 1003 -4.88 27.76 9.00
N TRP A 1004 -4.03 27.29 9.90
CA TRP A 1004 -2.67 26.82 9.69
C TRP A 1004 -2.54 25.45 10.32
N LEU A 1005 -1.90 24.52 9.63
CA LEU A 1005 -1.80 23.15 10.12
C LEU A 1005 -0.84 22.35 9.28
N ASN A 1006 -0.23 21.37 9.93
CA ASN A 1006 1.15 21.00 9.67
C ASN A 1006 1.20 19.48 9.64
N GLY A 1007 1.70 18.86 8.57
CA GLY A 1007 1.32 17.50 8.19
C GLY A 1007 2.25 16.81 7.19
N TYR A 1008 2.16 15.49 7.02
CA TYR A 1008 3.29 14.67 7.45
C TYR A 1008 3.51 13.36 6.68
N SER A 1009 4.00 13.46 5.45
CA SER A 1009 4.23 12.33 4.54
C SER A 1009 5.09 11.16 5.11
N ASP A 1010 4.62 9.94 4.84
CA ASP A 1010 5.18 8.63 5.20
C ASP A 1010 6.61 8.40 4.69
N GLN A 1011 7.01 9.04 3.60
CA GLN A 1011 8.38 9.10 3.07
C GLN A 1011 9.34 9.93 3.96
N GLY A 1012 9.00 10.13 5.25
CA GLY A 1012 9.75 10.92 6.22
C GLY A 1012 9.76 12.42 5.90
N GLU A 1013 8.79 12.86 5.12
CA GLU A 1013 8.83 14.08 4.33
C GLU A 1013 8.02 15.26 5.06
N THR A 1014 8.40 16.65 5.28
CA THR A 1014 7.92 18.19 5.49
C THR A 1014 7.12 19.23 4.51
N PHE A 1015 5.76 19.49 4.60
CA PHE A 1015 4.90 20.18 3.55
C PHE A 1015 4.37 21.59 3.87
N SER A 1016 4.09 22.60 2.98
CA SER A 1016 3.49 23.92 3.41
C SER A 1016 2.47 24.69 2.51
N ARG A 1017 1.44 25.35 3.11
CA ARG A 1017 0.27 26.09 2.50
C ARG A 1017 -0.39 27.09 3.51
N SER A 1018 -1.73 27.31 3.44
CA SER A 1018 -2.69 27.89 4.46
C SER A 1018 -3.93 28.51 3.78
N VAL A 1019 -5.10 28.59 4.45
CA VAL A 1019 -6.39 29.13 3.87
C VAL A 1019 -7.00 30.26 4.70
N PRO A 1020 -7.36 31.40 4.07
CA PRO A 1020 -7.94 32.56 4.75
C PRO A 1020 -9.46 32.45 4.94
N ILE A 1021 -9.90 32.03 6.13
CA ILE A 1021 -11.32 31.96 6.56
C ILE A 1021 -11.97 33.33 6.85
N GLY A 1022 -11.63 34.36 6.09
CA GLY A 1022 -12.23 35.69 6.20
C GLY A 1022 -11.71 36.53 7.38
N SER A 1023 -12.59 36.94 8.30
CA SER A 1023 -12.24 37.83 9.42
C SER A 1023 -13.21 37.72 10.60
N ILE A 1024 -12.71 37.27 11.75
CA ILE A 1024 -13.45 37.22 13.02
C ILE A 1024 -13.51 38.61 13.67
N ILE A 1025 -14.61 38.91 14.38
CA ILE A 1025 -14.78 40.14 15.17
C ILE A 1025 -14.64 39.80 16.65
N VAL A 1026 -13.58 40.29 17.29
CA VAL A 1026 -13.36 40.18 18.73
C VAL A 1026 -14.14 41.29 19.45
N THR A 1027 -15.00 40.92 20.40
CA THR A 1027 -15.76 41.84 21.28
C THR A 1027 -15.31 41.72 22.74
N ASP A 1028 -15.74 42.66 23.59
CA ASP A 1028 -15.49 42.73 25.04
C ASP A 1028 -16.71 42.24 25.86
#